data_AF-A0A7X7MP16-F1
#
_entry.id   AF-A0A7X7MP16-F1
#
_cell.length_a   1.000
_cell.length_b   1.000
_cell.length_c   1.000
_cell.angle_alpha   90.00
_cell.angle_beta   90.00
_cell.angle_gamma   90.00
#
_symmetry.space_group_name_H-M   'P 1'
#
loop_
_entity.id
_entity.type
_entity.pdbx_description
1 polymer ?
#
loop_
_entity_poly.entity_id
_entity_poly.type
_entity_poly.pdbx_seq_one_letter_code
_entity_poly.pdbx_strand_id
1 'polypeptide(L)'
;MCSKRTLLFAGVWTLAALGAAAGPPAGGFEADTPDGRAFTAGSLTLATAPWLTATQGLVDVECRLPETWPSGDDAVLFHAQSASHVHATLFFRNGVLWAVYKGGEAFFSSVTLPESARWAAGSRHRIQFAWRLAVDDAGDTVTNDVSYVLLADGVLAGEGYGRVMAPWPARCELGGRHGKALWTGTARRIALSDATLDLTEALPDMKPGERSISVDADSAAGPCYRFWTVANCNGPHRFLQPNYARSIAEGQPFIRDINAVYLLGGRYRDQNVWYRGLLPDGQLDVDFSGMIAQLQAMLDGGYTPWIVLDNTPYAMTQTPHENTYGNTAPPDDERVWERYVGAAVRAMIDAFGRERVEGWWFRVGTEPDLNPGHWTGTREQYFAHYDHTVTAVTNLLPGARIGPGNVLNPRDGQFGTATRKIWGLDIIDHAACGMNAVTGGRGTRMDWFSCSWYARVGRPLSDFDEAVALMRGRLARYPQFRETPLIIGEFTVLHDEHGRRLWSGDTTEWAASFYAGLADRVYRYGIRQVYEWAQTTGGVLHPRTQVIAMLDRMADGTRLATEVHARSNADCGASACRKEGDLYILLYNHRTRRRPSVPERVRLTVRDRRMSAEHAWTLAERRVDATHGTWAYAFAADCRAAGVKPLTQAGRYEGGVSLLYGPPGVAVFRKNKEKYQHLARVDETTETVRVGAGRFDRDVEMAGHSVRLLRLTPSPKE
;
A
#
# COMPACT_ATOMS: atom_id res chain seq x y z
N MET A 1 -68.75 28.43 20.11
CA MET A 1 -69.71 27.32 19.95
C MET A 1 -68.96 26.07 19.53
N CYS A 2 -69.06 25.02 20.35
CA CYS A 2 -68.92 23.57 20.10
C CYS A 2 -67.99 23.09 18.96
N SER A 3 -66.88 22.41 19.27
CA SER A 3 -66.79 20.94 19.52
C SER A 3 -66.53 20.18 18.19
N LYS A 4 -65.55 19.29 18.00
CA LYS A 4 -64.96 18.26 18.88
C LYS A 4 -63.65 17.77 18.25
N ARG A 5 -62.70 17.39 19.10
CA ARG A 5 -61.59 16.49 18.79
C ARG A 5 -62.12 15.17 18.20
N THR A 6 -61.44 14.66 17.17
CA THR A 6 -61.28 13.21 16.99
C THR A 6 -59.79 12.93 16.88
N LEU A 7 -59.25 12.38 17.96
CA LEU A 7 -58.01 11.61 17.91
C LEU A 7 -58.23 10.42 16.96
N LEU A 8 -57.35 10.24 15.99
CA LEU A 8 -57.07 8.94 15.41
C LEU A 8 -55.60 8.64 15.68
N PHE A 9 -55.37 7.93 16.78
CA PHE A 9 -54.19 7.09 16.97
C PHE A 9 -54.20 5.97 15.93
N ALA A 10 -53.00 5.51 15.59
CA ALA A 10 -52.71 4.25 14.89
C ALA A 10 -53.14 4.19 13.40
N GLY A 11 -52.22 4.57 12.52
CA GLY A 11 -52.25 4.24 11.10
C GLY A 11 -50.88 3.73 10.68
N VAL A 12 -50.73 2.41 10.67
CA VAL A 12 -49.61 1.71 10.01
C VAL A 12 -49.55 2.22 8.56
N TRP A 13 -48.50 2.94 8.19
CA TRP A 13 -48.21 3.18 6.78
C TRP A 13 -47.88 1.83 6.15
N THR A 14 -48.85 1.21 5.48
CA THR A 14 -48.61 0.01 4.68
C THR A 14 -47.78 0.39 3.46
N LEU A 15 -46.96 -0.55 2.97
CA LEU A 15 -46.11 -0.42 1.78
C LEU A 15 -46.83 0.20 0.55
N ALA A 16 -48.15 0.01 0.44
CA ALA A 16 -48.99 0.58 -0.61
C ALA A 16 -49.14 2.11 -0.54
N ALA A 17 -49.11 2.71 0.66
CA ALA A 17 -49.26 4.16 0.85
C ALA A 17 -47.97 4.93 0.53
N LEU A 18 -46.80 4.31 0.73
CA LEU A 18 -45.48 4.87 0.39
C LEU A 18 -45.23 4.96 -1.12
N GLY A 19 -45.80 4.05 -1.92
CA GLY A 19 -45.75 4.10 -3.38
C GLY A 19 -46.72 5.12 -4.02
N ALA A 20 -47.76 5.52 -3.29
CA ALA A 20 -48.85 6.38 -3.81
C ALA A 20 -48.72 7.87 -3.43
N ALA A 21 -47.95 8.22 -2.39
CA ALA A 21 -47.85 9.58 -1.84
C ALA A 21 -46.68 10.42 -2.39
N ALA A 22 -46.16 10.11 -3.57
CA ALA A 22 -45.05 10.85 -4.19
C ALA A 22 -45.54 12.14 -4.90
N GLY A 23 -45.85 13.18 -4.14
CA GLY A 23 -45.72 14.58 -4.59
C GLY A 23 -44.38 15.13 -4.09
N PRO A 24 -43.62 15.90 -4.88
CA PRO A 24 -42.21 16.15 -4.57
C PRO A 24 -42.04 17.12 -3.39
N PRO A 25 -41.27 16.79 -2.34
CA PRO A 25 -40.31 17.75 -1.83
C PRO A 25 -39.19 17.89 -2.87
N ALA A 26 -38.67 19.10 -3.07
CA ALA A 26 -37.49 19.28 -3.89
C ALA A 26 -36.32 18.47 -3.29
N GLY A 27 -35.84 17.45 -4.00
CA GLY A 27 -34.54 16.81 -3.73
C GLY A 27 -34.50 15.33 -3.28
N GLY A 28 -35.60 14.56 -3.20
CA GLY A 28 -35.50 13.11 -2.93
C GLY A 28 -36.80 12.40 -2.51
N PHE A 29 -36.77 11.06 -2.51
CA PHE A 29 -37.75 10.20 -1.81
C PHE A 29 -37.28 9.99 -0.36
N GLU A 30 -38.15 10.22 0.61
CA GLU A 30 -37.87 9.97 2.04
C GLU A 30 -39.08 9.34 2.72
N ALA A 31 -38.83 8.31 3.53
CA ALA A 31 -39.86 7.58 4.27
C ALA A 31 -39.44 7.36 5.73
N ASP A 32 -40.17 7.99 6.65
CA ASP A 32 -40.09 7.72 8.08
C ASP A 32 -41.15 6.69 8.50
N THR A 33 -40.76 5.68 9.27
CA THR A 33 -41.70 4.72 9.84
C THR A 33 -41.75 4.85 11.37
N PRO A 34 -42.94 5.10 11.98
CA PRO A 34 -43.08 5.30 13.43
C PRO A 34 -42.56 4.13 14.29
N ASP A 35 -42.50 2.91 13.74
CA ASP A 35 -42.10 1.69 14.45
C ASP A 35 -40.93 0.92 13.78
N GLY A 36 -40.30 1.48 12.74
CA GLY A 36 -39.24 0.79 12.00
C GLY A 36 -39.69 -0.32 11.02
N ARG A 37 -40.98 -0.57 10.81
CA ARG A 37 -41.46 -1.78 10.11
C ARG A 37 -41.37 -1.79 8.57
N ALA A 38 -40.49 -0.98 7.96
CA ALA A 38 -40.53 -0.66 6.51
C ALA A 38 -40.61 -1.88 5.55
N PHE A 39 -40.12 -3.06 5.93
CA PHE A 39 -39.99 -4.23 5.05
C PHE A 39 -40.78 -5.47 5.50
N THR A 40 -41.60 -5.37 6.54
CA THR A 40 -42.30 -6.54 7.12
C THR A 40 -43.35 -7.17 6.21
N ALA A 41 -43.71 -6.55 5.08
CA ALA A 41 -44.65 -7.10 4.09
C ALA A 41 -44.01 -7.40 2.72
N GLY A 42 -42.67 -7.42 2.61
CA GLY A 42 -41.93 -7.69 1.38
C GLY A 42 -41.02 -6.51 0.96
N SER A 43 -40.53 -6.54 -0.28
CA SER A 43 -39.74 -5.45 -0.87
C SER A 43 -40.64 -4.31 -1.39
N LEU A 44 -40.16 -3.08 -1.31
CA LEU A 44 -40.78 -1.91 -1.92
C LEU A 44 -40.17 -1.66 -3.29
N THR A 45 -40.97 -1.63 -4.36
CA THR A 45 -40.51 -1.26 -5.70
C THR A 45 -40.85 0.20 -5.99
N LEU A 46 -39.84 1.00 -6.38
CA LEU A 46 -39.98 2.42 -6.73
C LEU A 46 -39.40 2.69 -8.12
N ALA A 47 -39.84 3.76 -8.76
CA ALA A 47 -39.12 4.33 -9.90
C ALA A 47 -37.81 4.94 -9.39
N THR A 48 -36.71 4.75 -10.13
CA THR A 48 -35.43 5.37 -9.79
C THR A 48 -35.44 6.85 -10.08
N ALA A 49 -36.06 7.28 -11.19
CA ALA A 49 -36.22 8.68 -11.53
C ALA A 49 -37.38 9.34 -10.74
N PRO A 50 -37.26 10.62 -10.35
CA PRO A 50 -36.11 11.51 -10.55
C PRO A 50 -35.00 11.39 -9.48
N TRP A 51 -35.08 10.43 -8.56
CA TRP A 51 -34.27 10.38 -7.34
C TRP A 51 -32.86 9.84 -7.51
N LEU A 52 -32.61 9.00 -8.51
CA LEU A 52 -31.31 8.35 -8.71
C LEU A 52 -31.03 8.26 -10.20
N THR A 53 -29.78 8.52 -10.57
CA THR A 53 -29.30 8.37 -11.95
C THR A 53 -28.06 7.48 -11.99
N ALA A 54 -27.64 7.09 -13.20
CA ALA A 54 -26.37 6.38 -13.35
C ALA A 54 -25.16 7.23 -12.94
N THR A 55 -25.28 8.56 -12.95
CA THR A 55 -24.17 9.49 -12.74
C THR A 55 -24.14 10.09 -11.34
N GLN A 56 -25.23 9.99 -10.58
CA GLN A 56 -25.32 10.48 -9.20
C GLN A 56 -26.44 9.78 -8.42
N GLY A 57 -26.21 9.52 -7.14
CA GLY A 57 -27.22 8.97 -6.26
C GLY A 57 -26.73 8.76 -4.83
N LEU A 58 -27.67 8.82 -3.88
CA LEU A 58 -27.48 8.57 -2.46
C LEU A 58 -28.61 7.67 -1.98
N VAL A 59 -28.23 6.55 -1.37
CA VAL A 59 -29.11 5.65 -0.61
C VAL A 59 -28.73 5.78 0.86
N ASP A 60 -29.62 6.32 1.68
CA ASP A 60 -29.42 6.53 3.13
C ASP A 60 -30.46 5.74 3.92
N VAL A 61 -30.02 4.81 4.74
CA VAL A 61 -30.89 3.88 5.47
C VAL A 61 -30.51 3.86 6.95
N GLU A 62 -31.44 4.22 7.84
CA GLU A 62 -31.33 3.94 9.27
C GLU A 62 -32.06 2.64 9.59
N CYS A 63 -31.30 1.55 9.78
CA CYS A 63 -31.83 0.22 10.04
C CYS A 63 -31.49 -0.30 11.45
N ARG A 64 -32.35 -1.17 11.99
CA ARG A 64 -32.08 -2.01 13.15
C ARG A 64 -31.85 -3.44 12.68
N LEU A 65 -30.77 -4.06 13.13
CA LEU A 65 -30.44 -5.45 12.79
C LEU A 65 -31.49 -6.41 13.36
N PRO A 66 -31.76 -7.55 12.69
CA PRO A 66 -32.63 -8.59 13.23
C PRO A 66 -32.02 -9.22 14.49
N GLU A 67 -32.86 -9.84 15.32
CA GLU A 67 -32.41 -10.56 16.53
C GLU A 67 -31.57 -11.80 16.20
N THR A 68 -31.62 -12.29 14.95
CA THR A 68 -30.85 -13.42 14.44
C THR A 68 -29.47 -13.03 13.89
N TRP A 69 -28.98 -11.82 14.19
CA TRP A 69 -27.71 -11.33 13.65
C TRP A 69 -26.47 -12.06 14.20
N PRO A 70 -25.44 -12.33 13.38
CA PRO A 70 -25.39 -12.17 11.92
C PRO A 70 -26.26 -13.23 11.22
N SER A 71 -27.06 -12.80 10.23
CA SER A 71 -27.82 -13.77 9.42
C SER A 71 -26.87 -14.57 8.52
N GLY A 72 -27.09 -15.88 8.43
CA GLY A 72 -26.38 -16.76 7.48
C GLY A 72 -26.78 -16.55 6.01
N ASP A 73 -27.91 -15.89 5.77
CA ASP A 73 -28.42 -15.60 4.42
C ASP A 73 -28.08 -14.17 3.97
N ASP A 74 -28.11 -13.95 2.65
CA ASP A 74 -28.02 -12.61 2.04
C ASP A 74 -29.27 -11.78 2.43
N ALA A 75 -29.08 -10.54 2.87
CA ALA A 75 -30.16 -9.61 3.25
C ALA A 75 -29.99 -8.25 2.55
N VAL A 76 -30.93 -7.88 1.67
CA VAL A 76 -30.79 -6.71 0.78
C VAL A 76 -31.51 -5.49 1.34
N LEU A 77 -30.82 -4.35 1.41
CA LEU A 77 -31.41 -3.05 1.76
C LEU A 77 -31.85 -2.27 0.52
N PHE A 78 -31.05 -2.29 -0.55
CA PHE A 78 -31.34 -1.61 -1.81
C PHE A 78 -30.82 -2.42 -3.00
N HIS A 79 -31.59 -2.49 -4.08
CA HIS A 79 -31.21 -3.12 -5.33
C HIS A 79 -31.82 -2.41 -6.54
N ALA A 80 -30.98 -2.03 -7.51
CA ALA A 80 -31.43 -1.52 -8.80
C ALA A 80 -30.70 -2.27 -9.91
N GLN A 81 -31.43 -2.89 -10.84
CA GLN A 81 -30.86 -3.71 -11.91
C GLN A 81 -31.58 -3.49 -13.24
N SER A 82 -30.83 -3.33 -14.33
CA SER A 82 -31.36 -3.20 -15.69
C SER A 82 -31.01 -4.40 -16.57
N ALA A 83 -29.90 -5.07 -16.29
CA ALA A 83 -29.45 -6.27 -17.01
C ALA A 83 -28.60 -7.17 -16.11
N SER A 84 -28.25 -8.36 -16.59
CA SER A 84 -27.19 -9.14 -15.96
C SER A 84 -25.92 -8.29 -15.89
N HIS A 85 -25.27 -8.29 -14.74
CA HIS A 85 -24.08 -7.50 -14.46
C HIS A 85 -24.20 -5.97 -14.59
N VAL A 86 -25.42 -5.42 -14.65
CA VAL A 86 -25.67 -3.97 -14.61
C VAL A 86 -26.59 -3.66 -13.44
N HIS A 87 -26.00 -3.38 -12.27
CA HIS A 87 -26.76 -3.15 -11.04
C HIS A 87 -26.00 -2.35 -9.97
N ALA A 88 -26.76 -1.63 -9.14
CA ALA A 88 -26.31 -1.07 -7.86
C ALA A 88 -27.00 -1.85 -6.73
N THR A 89 -26.27 -2.32 -5.73
CA THR A 89 -26.85 -3.10 -4.62
C THR A 89 -26.17 -2.80 -3.29
N LEU A 90 -26.97 -2.57 -2.25
CA LEU A 90 -26.55 -2.47 -0.85
C LEU A 90 -27.16 -3.64 -0.09
N PHE A 91 -26.33 -4.52 0.46
CA PHE A 91 -26.80 -5.77 1.09
C PHE A 91 -25.81 -6.29 2.11
N PHE A 92 -26.26 -7.25 2.92
CA PHE A 92 -25.41 -8.01 3.82
C PHE A 92 -25.28 -9.45 3.34
N ARG A 93 -24.11 -10.04 3.58
CA ARG A 93 -23.81 -11.46 3.34
C ARG A 93 -23.01 -12.00 4.50
N ASN A 94 -23.54 -13.01 5.20
CA ASN A 94 -22.93 -13.55 6.42
C ASN A 94 -22.61 -12.43 7.44
N GLY A 95 -23.52 -11.47 7.59
CA GLY A 95 -23.37 -10.27 8.43
C GLY A 95 -22.40 -9.20 7.90
N VAL A 96 -21.60 -9.45 6.87
CA VAL A 96 -20.72 -8.44 6.25
C VAL A 96 -21.56 -7.53 5.36
N LEU A 97 -21.41 -6.22 5.48
CA LEU A 97 -22.08 -5.21 4.65
C LEU A 97 -21.33 -5.02 3.33
N TRP A 98 -22.06 -4.95 2.22
CA TRP A 98 -21.56 -4.81 0.86
C TRP A 98 -22.29 -3.68 0.14
N ALA A 99 -21.52 -2.82 -0.52
CA ALA A 99 -21.99 -1.91 -1.55
C ALA A 99 -21.36 -2.30 -2.89
N VAL A 100 -22.19 -2.56 -3.89
CA VAL A 100 -21.78 -2.95 -5.24
C VAL A 100 -22.32 -1.94 -6.23
N TYR A 101 -21.45 -1.44 -7.09
CA TYR A 101 -21.83 -0.68 -8.28
C TYR A 101 -21.20 -1.37 -9.49
N LYS A 102 -22.03 -2.01 -10.32
CA LYS A 102 -21.59 -2.79 -11.47
C LYS A 102 -22.12 -2.19 -12.77
N GLY A 103 -21.24 -1.59 -13.55
CA GLY A 103 -21.54 -0.96 -14.85
C GLY A 103 -21.56 -1.90 -16.06
N GLY A 104 -21.22 -3.16 -15.84
CA GLY A 104 -21.02 -4.18 -16.87
C GLY A 104 -20.14 -5.31 -16.35
N GLU A 105 -20.04 -6.41 -17.10
CA GLU A 105 -19.34 -7.63 -16.66
C GLU A 105 -17.89 -7.36 -16.24
N ALA A 106 -17.14 -6.62 -17.07
CA ALA A 106 -15.74 -6.25 -16.85
C ALA A 106 -15.54 -5.14 -15.80
N PHE A 107 -16.60 -4.54 -15.27
CA PHE A 107 -16.57 -3.39 -14.36
C PHE A 107 -17.26 -3.73 -13.03
N PHE A 108 -16.86 -4.86 -12.44
CA PHE A 108 -17.25 -5.23 -11.09
C PHE A 108 -16.39 -4.50 -10.07
N SER A 109 -17.04 -3.73 -9.20
CA SER A 109 -16.41 -3.14 -8.03
C SER A 109 -17.35 -3.29 -6.83
N SER A 110 -16.77 -3.58 -5.67
CA SER A 110 -17.48 -3.69 -4.40
C SER A 110 -16.68 -3.07 -3.26
N VAL A 111 -17.38 -2.43 -2.33
CA VAL A 111 -16.85 -2.01 -1.02
C VAL A 111 -17.51 -2.87 0.05
N THR A 112 -16.73 -3.33 1.03
CA THR A 112 -17.22 -4.17 2.12
C THR A 112 -16.83 -3.60 3.48
N LEU A 113 -17.68 -3.80 4.49
CA LEU A 113 -17.36 -3.55 5.90
C LEU A 113 -17.40 -4.88 6.68
N PRO A 114 -16.28 -5.62 6.78
CA PRO A 114 -16.25 -6.90 7.51
C PRO A 114 -16.67 -6.80 8.98
N GLU A 115 -16.43 -5.66 9.61
CA GLU A 115 -16.74 -5.38 11.02
C GLU A 115 -18.23 -5.46 11.32
N SER A 116 -19.10 -5.24 10.32
CA SER A 116 -20.55 -5.33 10.51
C SER A 116 -21.02 -6.73 10.90
N ALA A 117 -20.23 -7.77 10.59
CA ALA A 117 -20.52 -9.13 11.02
C ALA A 117 -20.46 -9.30 12.55
N ARG A 118 -19.81 -8.36 13.25
CA ARG A 118 -19.68 -8.34 14.72
C ARG A 118 -20.62 -7.35 15.40
N TRP A 119 -21.47 -6.64 14.66
CA TRP A 119 -22.48 -5.77 15.27
C TRP A 119 -23.45 -6.57 16.14
N ALA A 120 -23.98 -5.93 17.18
CA ALA A 120 -24.86 -6.61 18.13
C ALA A 120 -26.25 -6.84 17.51
N ALA A 121 -26.85 -8.01 17.75
CA ALA A 121 -28.24 -8.23 17.36
C ALA A 121 -29.16 -7.13 17.92
N GLY A 122 -30.09 -6.64 17.10
CA GLY A 122 -31.00 -5.57 17.49
C GLY A 122 -30.37 -4.16 17.61
N SER A 123 -29.09 -3.95 17.30
CA SER A 123 -28.50 -2.61 17.26
C SER A 123 -29.00 -1.80 16.07
N ARG A 124 -28.88 -0.46 16.17
CA ARG A 124 -29.27 0.49 15.12
C ARG A 124 -28.03 1.04 14.43
N HIS A 125 -28.11 1.16 13.12
CA HIS A 125 -27.04 1.66 12.26
C HIS A 125 -27.61 2.56 11.16
N ARG A 126 -26.89 3.63 10.83
CA ARG A 126 -27.15 4.45 9.64
C ARG A 126 -26.15 4.09 8.55
N ILE A 127 -26.63 3.68 7.39
CA ILE A 127 -25.82 3.21 6.27
C ILE A 127 -26.09 4.11 5.07
N GLN A 128 -25.02 4.65 4.48
CA GLN A 128 -25.08 5.54 3.33
C GLN A 128 -24.26 4.96 2.18
N PHE A 129 -24.90 4.71 1.05
CA PHE A 129 -24.26 4.30 -0.20
C PHE A 129 -24.48 5.39 -1.24
N ALA A 130 -23.43 6.10 -1.59
CA ALA A 130 -23.49 7.23 -2.50
C ALA A 130 -22.57 7.05 -3.69
N TRP A 131 -22.95 7.55 -4.86
CA TRP A 131 -22.14 7.54 -6.07
C TRP A 131 -22.26 8.84 -6.85
N ARG A 132 -21.22 9.15 -7.63
CA ARG A 132 -21.13 10.32 -8.51
C ARG A 132 -20.14 10.06 -9.66
N LEU A 133 -20.25 10.81 -10.75
CA LEU A 133 -19.25 10.80 -11.82
C LEU A 133 -17.84 11.04 -11.25
N ALA A 134 -16.90 10.21 -11.70
CA ALA A 134 -15.50 10.39 -11.36
C ALA A 134 -14.93 11.61 -12.13
N VAL A 135 -14.25 12.49 -11.42
CA VAL A 135 -13.57 13.67 -11.98
C VAL A 135 -12.07 13.61 -11.69
N ASP A 136 -11.25 14.20 -12.56
CA ASP A 136 -9.81 14.31 -12.34
C ASP A 136 -9.53 15.49 -11.39
N ASP A 137 -8.25 15.74 -11.13
CA ASP A 137 -7.82 16.83 -10.26
C ASP A 137 -8.12 18.22 -10.83
N ALA A 138 -8.43 18.34 -12.12
CA ALA A 138 -8.90 19.59 -12.73
C ALA A 138 -10.42 19.77 -12.60
N GLY A 139 -11.13 18.78 -12.05
CA GLY A 139 -12.59 18.76 -11.99
C GLY A 139 -13.23 18.28 -13.29
N ASP A 140 -12.45 17.80 -14.25
CA ASP A 140 -12.97 17.30 -15.53
C ASP A 140 -13.44 15.85 -15.37
N THR A 141 -14.59 15.51 -15.97
CA THR A 141 -15.11 14.14 -15.93
C THR A 141 -14.13 13.17 -16.58
N VAL A 142 -13.69 12.16 -15.82
CA VAL A 142 -12.76 11.14 -16.30
C VAL A 142 -13.54 10.02 -16.93
N THR A 143 -13.54 9.98 -18.25
CA THR A 143 -14.19 8.92 -19.03
C THR A 143 -15.68 8.80 -18.65
N ASN A 144 -16.26 7.59 -18.69
CA ASN A 144 -17.64 7.31 -18.30
C ASN A 144 -17.65 6.53 -16.97
N ASP A 145 -16.82 6.95 -16.01
CA ASP A 145 -16.57 6.25 -14.74
C ASP A 145 -17.34 6.91 -13.58
N VAL A 146 -17.67 6.12 -12.56
CA VAL A 146 -18.42 6.51 -11.36
C VAL A 146 -17.60 6.16 -10.13
N SER A 147 -17.36 7.15 -9.27
CA SER A 147 -16.86 6.92 -7.90
C SER A 147 -18.03 6.67 -6.96
N TYR A 148 -17.88 5.77 -6.01
CA TYR A 148 -18.90 5.51 -5.01
C TYR A 148 -18.30 5.19 -3.64
N VAL A 149 -19.04 5.50 -2.58
CA VAL A 149 -18.62 5.38 -1.19
C VAL A 149 -19.67 4.65 -0.38
N LEU A 150 -19.20 3.93 0.64
CA LEU A 150 -20.05 3.32 1.66
C LEU A 150 -19.66 3.87 3.03
N LEU A 151 -20.62 4.45 3.74
CA LEU A 151 -20.46 4.86 5.13
C LEU A 151 -21.43 4.06 6.01
N ALA A 152 -20.98 3.72 7.21
CA ALA A 152 -21.81 3.20 8.28
C ALA A 152 -21.53 3.98 9.56
N ASP A 153 -22.56 4.54 10.18
CA ASP A 153 -22.49 5.33 11.42
C ASP A 153 -21.47 6.48 11.37
N GLY A 154 -21.36 7.14 10.20
CA GLY A 154 -20.39 8.21 9.98
C GLY A 154 -18.94 7.76 9.78
N VAL A 155 -18.70 6.44 9.72
CA VAL A 155 -17.39 5.85 9.41
C VAL A 155 -17.37 5.41 7.96
N LEU A 156 -16.32 5.79 7.23
CA LEU A 156 -16.10 5.33 5.85
C LEU A 156 -15.69 3.85 5.85
N ALA A 157 -16.56 2.99 5.32
CA ALA A 157 -16.22 1.58 5.08
C ALA A 157 -15.27 1.42 3.88
N GLY A 158 -15.41 2.29 2.88
CA GLY A 158 -14.49 2.36 1.75
C GLY A 158 -15.05 3.09 0.55
N GLU A 159 -14.23 3.17 -0.48
CA GLU A 159 -14.53 3.79 -1.77
C GLU A 159 -14.26 2.78 -2.89
N GLY A 160 -15.07 2.85 -3.95
CA GLY A 160 -14.90 2.01 -5.14
C GLY A 160 -15.23 2.79 -6.40
N TYR A 161 -14.89 2.18 -7.54
CA TYR A 161 -15.02 2.81 -8.85
C TYR A 161 -15.65 1.84 -9.83
N GLY A 162 -16.67 2.29 -10.55
CA GLY A 162 -17.38 1.53 -11.56
C GLY A 162 -17.51 2.30 -12.87
N ARG A 163 -18.19 1.69 -13.84
CA ARG A 163 -18.54 2.34 -15.12
C ARG A 163 -20.00 2.81 -15.05
N VAL A 164 -20.30 4.01 -15.53
CA VAL A 164 -21.68 4.51 -15.66
C VAL A 164 -22.54 3.44 -16.34
N MET A 165 -23.63 3.06 -15.68
CA MET A 165 -24.56 2.05 -16.19
C MET A 165 -25.34 2.60 -17.39
N ALA A 166 -25.40 1.82 -18.47
CA ALA A 166 -26.20 2.11 -19.65
C ALA A 166 -26.91 0.83 -20.15
N PRO A 167 -28.25 0.74 -20.08
CA PRO A 167 -29.18 1.71 -19.49
C PRO A 167 -29.18 1.70 -17.96
N TRP A 168 -29.51 2.85 -17.34
CA TRP A 168 -29.81 2.93 -15.91
C TRP A 168 -31.11 2.16 -15.58
N PRO A 169 -31.20 1.42 -14.46
CA PRO A 169 -32.43 0.74 -14.06
C PRO A 169 -33.59 1.73 -13.89
N ALA A 170 -34.73 1.47 -14.53
CA ALA A 170 -35.92 2.31 -14.40
C ALA A 170 -36.61 2.17 -13.03
N ARG A 171 -36.32 1.08 -12.30
CA ARG A 171 -36.90 0.77 -10.99
C ARG A 171 -35.83 0.24 -10.04
N CYS A 172 -36.06 0.43 -8.75
CA CYS A 172 -35.27 -0.16 -7.67
C CYS A 172 -36.19 -0.84 -6.65
N GLU A 173 -35.64 -1.81 -5.93
CA GLU A 173 -36.24 -2.51 -4.80
C GLU A 173 -35.55 -2.10 -3.49
N LEU A 174 -36.33 -1.87 -2.45
CA LEU A 174 -35.86 -1.64 -1.09
C LEU A 174 -36.28 -2.83 -0.21
N GLY A 175 -35.36 -3.33 0.62
CA GLY A 175 -35.62 -4.44 1.56
C GLY A 175 -35.70 -5.83 0.92
N GLY A 176 -35.26 -6.00 -0.32
CA GLY A 176 -35.22 -7.28 -1.01
C GLY A 176 -34.69 -7.17 -2.44
N ARG A 177 -34.56 -8.31 -3.10
CA ARG A 177 -34.15 -8.42 -4.51
C ARG A 177 -34.96 -9.52 -5.20
N HIS A 178 -35.77 -9.15 -6.19
CA HIS A 178 -36.64 -10.06 -6.95
C HIS A 178 -37.51 -10.94 -6.04
N GLY A 179 -38.03 -10.35 -4.95
CA GLY A 179 -38.79 -11.07 -3.92
C GLY A 179 -37.99 -12.08 -3.08
N LYS A 180 -36.66 -12.06 -3.15
CA LYS A 180 -35.73 -12.91 -2.38
C LYS A 180 -34.80 -12.05 -1.52
N ALA A 181 -34.00 -12.70 -0.66
CA ALA A 181 -32.99 -12.05 0.19
C ALA A 181 -33.57 -10.88 1.00
N LEU A 182 -34.75 -11.12 1.59
CA LEU A 182 -35.54 -10.10 2.25
C LEU A 182 -34.83 -9.60 3.51
N TRP A 183 -34.90 -8.28 3.72
CA TRP A 183 -34.46 -7.69 4.98
C TRP A 183 -35.43 -8.04 6.11
N THR A 184 -34.93 -8.74 7.13
CA THR A 184 -35.73 -9.18 8.28
C THR A 184 -35.62 -8.28 9.51
N GLY A 185 -34.76 -7.25 9.45
CA GLY A 185 -34.68 -6.21 10.48
C GLY A 185 -35.75 -5.12 10.31
N THR A 186 -35.57 -4.00 11.02
CA THR A 186 -36.43 -2.81 10.87
C THR A 186 -35.67 -1.66 10.20
N ALA A 187 -36.35 -0.76 9.50
CA ALA A 187 -35.78 0.50 8.99
C ALA A 187 -36.64 1.68 9.42
N ARG A 188 -36.04 2.62 10.16
CA ARG A 188 -36.70 3.82 10.66
C ARG A 188 -36.84 4.86 9.56
N ARG A 189 -35.77 5.05 8.78
CA ARG A 189 -35.67 6.05 7.72
C ARG A 189 -35.04 5.41 6.49
N ILE A 190 -35.59 5.70 5.33
CA ILE A 190 -34.99 5.39 4.03
C ILE A 190 -35.09 6.64 3.17
N ALA A 191 -33.97 7.09 2.61
CA ALA A 191 -33.93 8.19 1.66
C ALA A 191 -33.17 7.82 0.38
N LEU A 192 -33.74 8.20 -0.76
CA LEU A 192 -33.12 8.14 -2.08
C LEU A 192 -33.04 9.55 -2.65
N SER A 193 -31.87 9.99 -3.08
CA SER A 193 -31.66 11.35 -3.60
C SER A 193 -30.55 11.37 -4.65
N ASP A 194 -30.60 12.34 -5.56
CA ASP A 194 -29.55 12.59 -6.54
C ASP A 194 -28.46 13.53 -5.98
N ALA A 195 -28.60 13.92 -4.71
CA ALA A 195 -27.61 14.67 -3.96
C ALA A 195 -26.30 13.88 -3.82
N THR A 196 -25.19 14.63 -3.83
CA THR A 196 -23.87 14.07 -3.53
C THR A 196 -23.58 14.13 -2.04
N LEU A 197 -22.88 13.12 -1.53
CA LEU A 197 -22.41 13.12 -0.15
C LEU A 197 -21.14 13.97 -0.03
N ASP A 198 -21.20 15.04 0.76
CA ASP A 198 -20.01 15.82 1.09
C ASP A 198 -19.17 15.06 2.14
N LEU A 199 -18.10 14.44 1.65
CA LEU A 199 -17.18 13.66 2.49
C LEU A 199 -16.38 14.52 3.47
N THR A 200 -16.25 15.83 3.25
CA THR A 200 -15.53 16.72 4.18
C THR A 200 -16.35 16.98 5.44
N GLU A 201 -17.67 17.08 5.28
CA GLU A 201 -18.60 17.18 6.40
C GLU A 201 -18.82 15.83 7.07
N ALA A 202 -18.95 14.76 6.27
CA ALA A 202 -19.30 13.43 6.76
C ALA A 202 -18.16 12.73 7.52
N LEU A 203 -16.89 13.02 7.22
CA LEU A 203 -15.77 12.23 7.72
C LEU A 203 -14.79 13.04 8.59
N PRO A 204 -14.58 12.66 9.86
CA PRO A 204 -13.69 13.40 10.77
C PRO A 204 -12.22 13.51 10.31
N ASP A 205 -11.71 12.56 9.53
CA ASP A 205 -10.36 12.57 8.96
C ASP A 205 -10.16 13.62 7.86
N MET A 206 -11.26 14.14 7.30
CA MET A 206 -11.24 15.16 6.25
C MET A 206 -11.34 16.58 6.79
N LYS A 207 -11.43 16.76 8.11
CA LYS A 207 -11.43 18.08 8.74
C LYS A 207 -9.98 18.54 8.96
N PRO A 208 -9.67 19.83 8.71
CA PRO A 208 -8.38 20.38 9.07
C PRO A 208 -8.21 20.38 10.59
N GLY A 209 -6.96 20.27 11.04
CA GLY A 209 -6.61 20.16 12.45
C GLY A 209 -5.45 21.05 12.86
N GLU A 210 -5.19 21.01 14.16
CA GLU A 210 -3.98 21.58 14.76
C GLU A 210 -3.19 20.48 15.49
N ARG A 211 -1.87 20.60 15.44
CA ARG A 211 -0.93 19.69 16.12
C ARG A 211 0.14 20.49 16.84
N SER A 212 0.55 20.00 18.00
CA SER A 212 1.76 20.44 18.68
C SER A 212 2.81 19.35 18.55
N ILE A 213 3.95 19.69 17.95
CA ILE A 213 5.07 18.78 17.77
C ILE A 213 6.24 19.31 18.58
N SER A 214 6.73 18.51 19.52
CA SER A 214 7.89 18.86 20.35
C SER A 214 9.07 17.95 20.00
N VAL A 215 10.22 18.54 19.73
CA VAL A 215 11.49 17.83 19.50
C VAL A 215 12.44 18.18 20.64
N ASP A 216 12.94 17.18 21.35
CA ASP A 216 13.97 17.35 22.37
C ASP A 216 15.34 16.97 21.81
N ALA A 217 16.15 17.97 21.50
CA ALA A 217 17.45 17.77 20.89
C ALA A 217 18.52 17.26 21.87
N ASP A 218 18.22 17.25 23.17
CA ASP A 218 19.09 16.71 24.22
C ASP A 218 18.72 15.26 24.60
N SER A 219 17.66 14.70 23.99
CA SER A 219 17.22 13.32 24.20
C SER A 219 17.37 12.48 22.91
N ALA A 220 18.30 11.53 22.93
CA ALA A 220 18.57 10.65 21.78
C ALA A 220 17.60 9.47 21.71
N ALA A 221 17.07 9.20 20.51
CA ALA A 221 16.11 8.11 20.23
C ALA A 221 16.69 6.94 19.42
N GLY A 222 17.93 7.05 18.91
CA GLY A 222 18.62 5.98 18.17
C GLY A 222 19.25 6.48 16.85
N PRO A 223 19.84 5.61 16.03
CA PRO A 223 20.49 6.01 14.79
C PRO A 223 19.49 6.42 13.70
N CYS A 224 19.84 7.46 12.92
CA CYS A 224 19.15 7.79 11.68
C CYS A 224 19.87 7.07 10.53
N TYR A 225 19.46 5.84 10.23
CA TYR A 225 20.12 4.99 9.24
C TYR A 225 19.38 4.98 7.90
N ARG A 226 20.11 4.70 6.82
CA ARG A 226 19.51 4.52 5.49
C ARG A 226 18.84 3.15 5.41
N PHE A 227 17.56 3.13 5.07
CA PHE A 227 16.78 1.90 4.86
C PHE A 227 16.31 1.73 3.41
N TRP A 228 16.72 2.62 2.51
CA TRP A 228 16.22 2.71 1.12
C TRP A 228 17.32 2.38 0.09
N THR A 229 18.32 1.61 0.48
CA THR A 229 19.54 1.42 -0.35
C THR A 229 19.51 0.17 -1.23
N VAL A 230 18.46 -0.65 -1.12
CA VAL A 230 18.34 -1.92 -1.84
C VAL A 230 17.30 -1.79 -2.96
N ALA A 231 17.69 -2.13 -4.19
CA ALA A 231 16.74 -2.24 -5.30
C ALA A 231 16.41 -3.70 -5.61
N ASN A 232 15.13 -3.97 -5.88
CA ASN A 232 14.73 -5.26 -6.43
C ASN A 232 15.12 -5.36 -7.92
N CYS A 233 15.87 -6.41 -8.26
CA CYS A 233 16.28 -6.70 -9.63
C CYS A 233 15.84 -8.11 -10.03
N ASN A 234 14.80 -8.19 -10.86
CA ASN A 234 14.27 -9.44 -11.43
C ASN A 234 14.93 -9.84 -12.76
N GLY A 235 16.04 -9.19 -13.12
CA GLY A 235 16.75 -9.46 -14.37
C GLY A 235 18.24 -9.21 -14.21
N PRO A 236 18.93 -9.99 -13.35
CA PRO A 236 20.36 -9.81 -13.08
C PRO A 236 21.22 -9.93 -14.34
N HIS A 237 20.79 -10.72 -15.34
CA HIS A 237 21.43 -10.81 -16.66
C HIS A 237 21.55 -9.47 -17.39
N ARG A 238 20.70 -8.48 -17.07
CA ARG A 238 20.76 -7.15 -17.68
C ARG A 238 22.03 -6.38 -17.30
N PHE A 239 22.69 -6.72 -16.19
CA PHE A 239 23.98 -6.12 -15.84
C PHE A 239 25.08 -6.38 -16.88
N LEU A 240 24.95 -7.42 -17.69
CA LEU A 240 25.85 -7.69 -18.81
C LEU A 240 25.63 -6.73 -20.00
N GLN A 241 24.50 -6.01 -20.04
CA GLN A 241 24.22 -5.06 -21.11
C GLN A 241 25.00 -3.76 -20.90
N PRO A 242 25.55 -3.16 -21.98
CA PRO A 242 26.22 -1.88 -21.88
C PRO A 242 25.34 -0.82 -21.22
N ASN A 243 25.93 -0.06 -20.29
CA ASN A 243 25.28 1.03 -19.56
C ASN A 243 24.14 0.63 -18.60
N TYR A 244 23.80 -0.66 -18.40
CA TYR A 244 22.70 -1.01 -17.48
C TYR A 244 22.97 -0.56 -16.05
N ALA A 245 24.16 -0.84 -15.50
CA ALA A 245 24.56 -0.36 -14.18
C ALA A 245 24.49 1.18 -14.08
N ARG A 246 24.97 1.90 -15.10
CA ARG A 246 24.84 3.37 -15.17
C ARG A 246 23.38 3.81 -15.17
N SER A 247 22.51 3.11 -15.90
CA SER A 247 21.08 3.43 -15.93
C SER A 247 20.39 3.23 -14.58
N ILE A 248 20.85 2.28 -13.75
CA ILE A 248 20.40 2.14 -12.36
C ILE A 248 20.85 3.34 -11.54
N ALA A 249 22.12 3.78 -11.65
CA ALA A 249 22.61 4.94 -10.93
C ALA A 249 21.87 6.24 -11.30
N GLU A 250 21.54 6.43 -12.58
CA GLU A 250 20.74 7.57 -13.04
C GLU A 250 19.26 7.46 -12.64
N GLY A 251 18.70 6.24 -12.68
CA GLY A 251 17.29 6.00 -12.44
C GLY A 251 16.90 5.82 -10.97
N GLN A 252 17.86 5.42 -10.14
CA GLN A 252 17.71 5.10 -8.72
C GLN A 252 18.95 5.53 -7.92
N PRO A 253 19.18 6.85 -7.77
CA PRO A 253 20.45 7.42 -7.31
C PRO A 253 20.83 7.09 -5.86
N PHE A 254 19.91 6.56 -5.05
CA PHE A 254 20.18 6.21 -3.65
C PHE A 254 20.51 4.73 -3.42
N ILE A 255 20.47 3.92 -4.48
CA ILE A 255 20.69 2.48 -4.42
C ILE A 255 22.19 2.17 -4.34
N ARG A 256 22.53 1.25 -3.44
CA ARG A 256 23.89 0.73 -3.20
C ARG A 256 23.93 -0.80 -3.31
N ASP A 257 22.79 -1.44 -3.12
CA ASP A 257 22.64 -2.88 -3.02
C ASP A 257 21.61 -3.38 -4.05
N ILE A 258 21.85 -4.55 -4.63
CA ILE A 258 20.97 -5.16 -5.62
C ILE A 258 20.46 -6.50 -5.10
N ASN A 259 19.16 -6.57 -4.82
CA ASN A 259 18.48 -7.83 -4.53
C ASN A 259 18.29 -8.62 -5.84
N ALA A 260 19.17 -9.59 -6.08
CA ALA A 260 19.31 -10.31 -7.34
C ALA A 260 18.39 -11.53 -7.41
N VAL A 261 17.15 -11.30 -7.81
CA VAL A 261 16.11 -12.33 -7.97
C VAL A 261 16.34 -13.12 -9.27
N TYR A 262 16.08 -14.43 -9.25
CA TYR A 262 16.28 -15.37 -10.36
C TYR A 262 17.75 -15.57 -10.76
N LEU A 263 18.68 -15.29 -9.84
CA LEU A 263 20.11 -15.44 -10.09
C LEU A 263 20.47 -16.90 -10.37
N LEU A 264 19.81 -17.87 -9.72
CA LEU A 264 20.06 -19.30 -9.90
C LEU A 264 19.30 -19.92 -11.08
N GLY A 265 18.53 -19.13 -11.83
CA GLY A 265 17.72 -19.59 -12.96
C GLY A 265 16.27 -19.90 -12.59
N GLY A 266 15.63 -20.75 -13.39
CA GLY A 266 14.24 -21.17 -13.16
C GLY A 266 13.16 -20.16 -13.54
N ARG A 267 13.52 -18.92 -13.92
CA ARG A 267 12.58 -17.91 -14.41
C ARG A 267 12.09 -18.18 -15.85
N TYR A 268 13.02 -18.56 -16.72
CA TYR A 268 12.80 -18.93 -18.12
C TYR A 268 13.58 -20.21 -18.42
N ARG A 269 13.20 -20.92 -19.49
CA ARG A 269 13.81 -22.22 -19.85
C ARG A 269 15.21 -22.08 -20.46
N ASP A 270 15.49 -20.95 -21.08
CA ASP A 270 16.67 -20.69 -21.91
C ASP A 270 17.56 -19.54 -21.38
N GLN A 271 17.22 -18.96 -20.23
CA GLN A 271 17.98 -17.90 -19.59
C GLN A 271 18.44 -18.32 -18.19
N ASN A 272 19.69 -17.99 -17.84
CA ASN A 272 20.31 -18.36 -16.58
C ASN A 272 20.28 -19.88 -16.31
N VAL A 273 20.60 -20.68 -17.33
CA VAL A 273 20.59 -22.15 -17.27
C VAL A 273 21.94 -22.64 -16.78
N TRP A 274 22.14 -22.64 -15.45
CA TRP A 274 23.41 -23.06 -14.85
C TRP A 274 23.46 -24.55 -14.53
N TYR A 275 22.32 -25.17 -14.24
CA TYR A 275 22.19 -26.61 -13.99
C TYR A 275 21.80 -27.34 -15.28
N ARG A 276 22.63 -28.31 -15.70
CA ARG A 276 22.44 -29.12 -16.92
C ARG A 276 22.02 -30.55 -16.64
N GLY A 277 22.02 -30.97 -15.38
CA GLY A 277 21.62 -32.31 -14.95
C GLY A 277 22.66 -32.97 -14.05
N LEU A 278 22.54 -34.29 -13.94
CA LEU A 278 23.54 -35.13 -13.32
C LEU A 278 24.33 -35.87 -14.41
N LEU A 279 25.64 -35.92 -14.24
CA LEU A 279 26.52 -36.79 -15.01
C LEU A 279 26.23 -38.27 -14.68
N PRO A 280 26.67 -39.24 -15.51
CA PRO A 280 26.43 -40.66 -15.28
C PRO A 280 26.94 -41.20 -13.92
N ASP A 281 27.92 -40.53 -13.32
CA ASP A 281 28.49 -40.85 -12.00
C ASP A 281 27.77 -40.16 -10.83
N GLY A 282 26.70 -39.40 -11.10
CA GLY A 282 25.92 -38.65 -10.12
C GLY A 282 26.51 -37.28 -9.75
N GLN A 283 27.61 -36.84 -10.37
CA GLN A 283 28.13 -35.48 -10.20
C GLN A 283 27.21 -34.45 -10.86
N LEU A 284 27.24 -33.21 -10.36
CA LEU A 284 26.47 -32.11 -10.96
C LEU A 284 27.13 -31.69 -12.27
N ASP A 285 26.37 -31.61 -13.36
CA ASP A 285 26.77 -30.86 -14.56
C ASP A 285 26.28 -29.42 -14.42
N VAL A 286 27.22 -28.51 -14.14
CA VAL A 286 26.93 -27.09 -13.87
C VAL A 286 27.91 -26.15 -14.58
N ASP A 287 27.42 -24.99 -14.97
CA ASP A 287 28.22 -23.88 -15.50
C ASP A 287 27.74 -22.55 -14.94
N PHE A 288 28.54 -22.00 -14.02
CA PHE A 288 28.25 -20.75 -13.34
C PHE A 288 28.97 -19.54 -13.95
N SER A 289 29.65 -19.69 -15.09
CA SER A 289 30.42 -18.59 -15.71
C SER A 289 29.56 -17.34 -15.94
N GLY A 290 28.33 -17.54 -16.45
CA GLY A 290 27.37 -16.46 -16.65
C GLY A 290 26.85 -15.84 -15.34
N MET A 291 26.65 -16.64 -14.30
CA MET A 291 26.27 -16.15 -12.96
C MET A 291 27.36 -15.26 -12.37
N ILE A 292 28.62 -15.71 -12.44
CA ILE A 292 29.78 -14.94 -11.95
C ILE A 292 29.95 -13.66 -12.76
N ALA A 293 29.79 -13.70 -14.08
CA ALA A 293 29.84 -12.49 -14.91
C ALA A 293 28.76 -11.47 -14.52
N GLN A 294 27.53 -11.92 -14.20
CA GLN A 294 26.46 -11.04 -13.73
C GLN A 294 26.81 -10.38 -12.38
N LEU A 295 27.32 -11.15 -11.42
CA LEU A 295 27.74 -10.64 -10.11
C LEU A 295 28.93 -9.67 -10.23
N GLN A 296 29.92 -10.00 -11.07
CA GLN A 296 31.05 -9.10 -11.34
C GLN A 296 30.57 -7.79 -11.95
N ALA A 297 29.64 -7.83 -12.91
CA ALA A 297 29.09 -6.62 -13.52
C ALA A 297 28.29 -5.75 -12.54
N MET A 298 27.66 -6.33 -11.52
CA MET A 298 27.06 -5.57 -10.40
C MET A 298 28.14 -4.86 -9.58
N LEU A 299 29.20 -5.59 -9.20
CA LEU A 299 30.33 -5.05 -8.42
C LEU A 299 31.06 -3.94 -9.18
N ASP A 300 31.33 -4.15 -10.47
CA ASP A 300 31.94 -3.14 -11.36
C ASP A 300 31.06 -1.90 -11.51
N GLY A 301 29.73 -2.09 -11.41
CA GLY A 301 28.75 -1.01 -11.34
C GLY A 301 28.71 -0.27 -10.00
N GLY A 302 29.49 -0.70 -9.00
CA GLY A 302 29.51 -0.12 -7.66
C GLY A 302 28.42 -0.67 -6.73
N TYR A 303 27.79 -1.79 -7.07
CA TYR A 303 26.70 -2.37 -6.29
C TYR A 303 27.12 -3.63 -5.52
N THR A 304 26.63 -3.76 -4.28
CA THR A 304 26.78 -5.00 -3.52
C THR A 304 25.60 -5.94 -3.83
N PRO A 305 25.85 -7.18 -4.29
CA PRO A 305 24.78 -8.13 -4.55
C PRO A 305 24.20 -8.69 -3.25
N TRP A 306 22.87 -8.78 -3.19
CA TRP A 306 22.11 -9.55 -2.21
C TRP A 306 21.56 -10.76 -2.95
N ILE A 307 21.98 -11.95 -2.52
CA ILE A 307 21.77 -13.21 -3.22
C ILE A 307 20.39 -13.75 -2.88
N VAL A 308 19.54 -13.89 -3.90
CA VAL A 308 18.28 -14.62 -3.77
C VAL A 308 18.49 -16.02 -4.33
N LEU A 309 18.25 -17.01 -3.49
CA LEU A 309 18.38 -18.44 -3.80
C LEU A 309 17.03 -18.93 -4.31
N ASP A 310 16.69 -18.51 -5.53
CA ASP A 310 15.48 -18.84 -6.29
C ASP A 310 15.77 -18.84 -7.81
N ASN A 311 14.93 -19.38 -8.69
CA ASN A 311 13.92 -20.43 -8.48
C ASN A 311 14.58 -21.81 -8.70
N THR A 312 13.84 -22.89 -8.48
CA THR A 312 14.22 -24.23 -8.94
C THR A 312 14.45 -24.24 -10.47
N PRO A 313 15.66 -24.56 -10.97
CA PRO A 313 15.89 -24.74 -12.40
C PRO A 313 14.93 -25.76 -13.01
N TYR A 314 14.45 -25.51 -14.23
CA TYR A 314 13.49 -26.39 -14.90
C TYR A 314 13.97 -27.86 -14.99
N ALA A 315 15.28 -28.08 -15.18
CA ALA A 315 15.86 -29.42 -15.28
C ALA A 315 15.92 -30.19 -13.94
N MET A 316 15.57 -29.55 -12.82
CA MET A 316 15.45 -30.21 -11.51
C MET A 316 14.04 -30.70 -11.19
N THR A 317 13.08 -30.47 -12.09
CA THR A 317 11.70 -30.90 -11.91
C THR A 317 11.25 -31.68 -13.15
N GLN A 318 10.87 -32.95 -12.99
CA GLN A 318 10.32 -33.78 -14.06
C GLN A 318 9.01 -33.20 -14.61
N THR A 319 8.17 -32.67 -13.72
CA THR A 319 6.90 -32.00 -14.07
C THR A 319 6.94 -30.54 -13.61
N PRO A 320 7.59 -29.64 -14.36
CA PRO A 320 7.69 -28.24 -13.96
C PRO A 320 6.31 -27.58 -13.97
N HIS A 321 6.07 -26.70 -13.00
CA HIS A 321 4.86 -25.88 -12.95
C HIS A 321 5.20 -24.47 -13.41
N GLU A 322 4.87 -24.15 -14.65
CA GLU A 322 5.18 -22.86 -15.26
C GLU A 322 4.06 -21.85 -14.96
N ASN A 323 4.34 -20.93 -14.03
CA ASN A 323 3.44 -19.85 -13.64
C ASN A 323 4.05 -18.47 -13.97
N THR A 324 3.39 -17.40 -13.56
CA THR A 324 3.78 -16.01 -13.81
C THR A 324 5.26 -15.73 -13.52
N TYR A 325 5.86 -16.40 -12.53
CA TYR A 325 7.22 -16.18 -12.04
C TYR A 325 8.24 -17.28 -12.41
N GLY A 326 7.89 -18.19 -13.33
CA GLY A 326 8.79 -19.24 -13.83
C GLY A 326 8.39 -20.64 -13.35
N ASN A 327 9.37 -21.54 -13.18
CA ASN A 327 9.15 -22.81 -12.51
C ASN A 327 8.91 -22.58 -11.02
N THR A 328 7.72 -22.90 -10.55
CA THR A 328 7.31 -22.75 -9.15
C THR A 328 7.25 -24.07 -8.40
N ALA A 329 7.59 -25.17 -9.07
CA ALA A 329 7.63 -26.48 -8.45
C ALA A 329 8.86 -26.60 -7.53
N PRO A 330 8.75 -27.36 -6.43
CA PRO A 330 9.92 -27.81 -5.70
C PRO A 330 10.86 -28.63 -6.62
N PRO A 331 12.15 -28.76 -6.28
CA PRO A 331 13.01 -29.74 -6.93
C PRO A 331 12.49 -31.17 -6.65
N ASP A 332 12.72 -32.10 -7.58
CA ASP A 332 12.35 -33.51 -7.37
C ASP A 332 13.16 -34.16 -6.23
N ASP A 333 14.39 -33.67 -6.01
CA ASP A 333 15.29 -34.10 -4.93
C ASP A 333 15.98 -32.88 -4.29
N GLU A 334 15.62 -32.58 -3.05
CA GLU A 334 16.21 -31.48 -2.27
C GLU A 334 17.72 -31.66 -2.00
N ARG A 335 18.25 -32.88 -2.05
CA ARG A 335 19.71 -33.11 -1.92
C ARG A 335 20.46 -32.69 -3.17
N VAL A 336 19.84 -32.83 -4.35
CA VAL A 336 20.42 -32.30 -5.60
C VAL A 336 20.40 -30.77 -5.59
N TRP A 337 19.30 -30.18 -5.10
CA TRP A 337 19.21 -28.74 -4.88
C TRP A 337 20.27 -28.23 -3.89
N GLU A 338 20.43 -28.87 -2.74
CA GLU A 338 21.46 -28.53 -1.73
C GLU A 338 22.87 -28.52 -2.35
N ARG A 339 23.22 -29.58 -3.11
CA ARG A 339 24.51 -29.66 -3.79
C ARG A 339 24.69 -28.54 -4.82
N TYR A 340 23.63 -28.20 -5.55
CA TYR A 340 23.66 -27.14 -6.56
C TYR A 340 23.86 -25.75 -5.94
N VAL A 341 23.13 -25.43 -4.87
CA VAL A 341 23.34 -24.20 -4.10
C VAL A 341 24.76 -24.17 -3.54
N GLY A 342 25.25 -25.28 -2.98
CA GLY A 342 26.63 -25.38 -2.49
C GLY A 342 27.67 -25.17 -3.59
N ALA A 343 27.44 -25.68 -4.80
CA ALA A 343 28.31 -25.45 -5.95
C ALA A 343 28.28 -23.99 -6.42
N ALA A 344 27.10 -23.36 -6.44
CA ALA A 344 26.95 -21.94 -6.78
C ALA A 344 27.69 -21.04 -5.76
N VAL A 345 27.52 -21.29 -4.46
CA VAL A 345 28.22 -20.55 -3.40
C VAL A 345 29.73 -20.76 -3.49
N ARG A 346 30.19 -21.99 -3.76
CA ARG A 346 31.62 -22.26 -3.97
C ARG A 346 32.17 -21.48 -5.16
N ALA A 347 31.46 -21.45 -6.29
CA ALA A 347 31.84 -20.64 -7.45
C ALA A 347 31.94 -19.14 -7.11
N MET A 348 31.04 -18.62 -6.26
CA MET A 348 31.14 -17.24 -5.77
C MET A 348 32.39 -17.04 -4.91
N ILE A 349 32.69 -17.96 -3.98
CA ILE A 349 33.88 -17.91 -3.12
C ILE A 349 35.15 -17.93 -3.96
N ASP A 350 35.22 -18.82 -4.94
CA ASP A 350 36.39 -18.98 -5.81
C ASP A 350 36.64 -17.71 -6.65
N ALA A 351 35.57 -17.04 -7.10
CA ALA A 351 35.66 -15.83 -7.91
C ALA A 351 35.93 -14.55 -7.09
N PHE A 352 35.31 -14.40 -5.93
CA PHE A 352 35.26 -13.12 -5.20
C PHE A 352 35.95 -13.14 -3.82
N GLY A 353 36.38 -14.31 -3.37
CA GLY A 353 36.96 -14.52 -2.04
C GLY A 353 35.91 -14.71 -0.95
N ARG A 354 36.20 -15.61 -0.02
CA ARG A 354 35.32 -15.99 1.09
C ARG A 354 34.80 -14.80 1.90
N GLU A 355 35.69 -13.94 2.39
CA GLU A 355 35.35 -12.81 3.27
C GLU A 355 34.31 -11.88 2.62
N ARG A 356 34.48 -11.61 1.32
CA ARG A 356 33.57 -10.75 0.57
C ARG A 356 32.19 -11.38 0.43
N VAL A 357 32.13 -12.65 0.03
CA VAL A 357 30.87 -13.38 -0.17
C VAL A 357 30.14 -13.60 1.15
N GLU A 358 30.87 -13.84 2.24
CA GLU A 358 30.31 -13.96 3.59
C GLU A 358 29.68 -12.64 4.08
N GLY A 359 30.18 -11.51 3.59
CA GLY A 359 29.61 -10.18 3.83
C GLY A 359 28.26 -9.93 3.14
N TRP A 360 27.92 -10.69 2.10
CA TRP A 360 26.65 -10.56 1.36
C TRP A 360 25.45 -11.10 2.16
N TRP A 361 24.25 -10.75 1.71
CA TRP A 361 23.00 -11.25 2.28
C TRP A 361 22.44 -12.37 1.42
N PHE A 362 21.88 -13.40 2.05
CA PHE A 362 21.27 -14.55 1.39
C PHE A 362 19.79 -14.66 1.78
N ARG A 363 18.92 -14.79 0.78
CA ARG A 363 17.47 -14.96 0.94
C ARG A 363 17.01 -16.24 0.26
N VAL A 364 16.21 -17.06 0.93
CA VAL A 364 15.74 -18.35 0.37
C VAL A 364 14.32 -18.24 -0.19
N GLY A 365 14.21 -18.05 -1.51
CA GLY A 365 12.93 -17.88 -2.18
C GLY A 365 12.40 -16.44 -2.19
N THR A 366 11.23 -16.28 -2.80
CA THR A 366 10.45 -15.04 -2.91
C THR A 366 8.97 -15.40 -2.74
N GLU A 367 8.25 -14.72 -1.83
CA GLU A 367 6.82 -14.94 -1.52
C GLU A 367 6.38 -16.42 -1.57
N PRO A 368 7.03 -17.33 -0.81
CA PRO A 368 6.79 -18.77 -0.91
C PRO A 368 5.36 -19.17 -0.52
N ASP A 369 4.63 -18.30 0.18
CA ASP A 369 3.22 -18.46 0.53
C ASP A 369 2.25 -17.93 -0.54
N LEU A 370 2.75 -17.47 -1.69
CA LEU A 370 1.96 -17.16 -2.89
C LEU A 370 1.83 -18.40 -3.80
N ASN A 371 0.77 -19.18 -3.60
CA ASN A 371 0.43 -20.33 -4.43
C ASN A 371 -0.67 -19.99 -5.47
N PRO A 372 -0.52 -20.34 -6.76
CA PRO A 372 0.61 -21.02 -7.40
C PRO A 372 1.71 -20.07 -7.92
N GLY A 373 1.70 -18.80 -7.51
CA GLY A 373 2.54 -17.76 -8.08
C GLY A 373 4.04 -18.03 -7.99
N HIS A 374 4.58 -18.24 -6.79
CA HIS A 374 6.01 -18.41 -6.53
C HIS A 374 6.39 -19.82 -6.06
N TRP A 375 5.48 -20.52 -5.40
CA TRP A 375 5.70 -21.89 -4.92
C TRP A 375 4.41 -22.71 -5.01
N THR A 376 4.48 -23.86 -5.68
CA THR A 376 3.35 -24.80 -5.80
C THR A 376 3.46 -26.00 -4.87
N GLY A 377 4.59 -26.16 -4.18
CA GLY A 377 4.73 -27.19 -3.15
C GLY A 377 3.91 -26.86 -1.89
N THR A 378 3.89 -27.80 -0.95
CA THR A 378 3.29 -27.57 0.37
C THR A 378 4.17 -26.66 1.23
N ARG A 379 3.58 -26.15 2.32
CA ARG A 379 4.32 -25.44 3.38
C ARG A 379 5.47 -26.29 3.92
N GLU A 380 5.21 -27.57 4.20
CA GLU A 380 6.22 -28.50 4.72
C GLU A 380 7.35 -28.76 3.70
N GLN A 381 7.03 -28.81 2.41
CA GLN A 381 8.06 -28.89 1.37
C GLN A 381 8.93 -27.64 1.34
N TYR A 382 8.35 -26.44 1.48
CA TYR A 382 9.13 -25.21 1.57
C TYR A 382 10.03 -25.19 2.83
N PHE A 383 9.56 -25.71 3.96
CA PHE A 383 10.36 -25.79 5.19
C PHE A 383 11.58 -26.70 5.02
N ALA A 384 11.40 -27.87 4.39
CA ALA A 384 12.51 -28.75 4.04
C ALA A 384 13.47 -28.07 3.04
N HIS A 385 12.95 -27.43 2.00
CA HIS A 385 13.72 -26.65 1.03
C HIS A 385 14.57 -25.56 1.72
N TYR A 386 13.99 -24.88 2.70
CA TYR A 386 14.70 -23.88 3.51
C TYR A 386 15.84 -24.51 4.31
N ASP A 387 15.63 -25.64 4.97
CA ASP A 387 16.67 -26.35 5.73
C ASP A 387 17.85 -26.79 4.86
N HIS A 388 17.56 -27.37 3.69
CA HIS A 388 18.56 -27.78 2.70
C HIS A 388 19.36 -26.56 2.18
N THR A 389 18.67 -25.47 1.84
CA THR A 389 19.32 -24.25 1.35
C THR A 389 20.21 -23.60 2.41
N VAL A 390 19.71 -23.50 3.66
CA VAL A 390 20.49 -22.97 4.79
C VAL A 390 21.73 -23.82 5.04
N THR A 391 21.61 -25.14 4.99
CA THR A 391 22.73 -26.07 5.17
C THR A 391 23.78 -25.89 4.06
N ALA A 392 23.36 -25.81 2.79
CA ALA A 392 24.26 -25.60 1.65
C ALA A 392 25.12 -24.34 1.80
N VAL A 393 24.52 -23.22 2.24
CA VAL A 393 25.21 -21.95 2.42
C VAL A 393 26.10 -21.98 3.66
N THR A 394 25.56 -22.35 4.83
CA THR A 394 26.25 -22.21 6.12
C THR A 394 27.40 -23.20 6.33
N ASN A 395 27.37 -24.36 5.66
CA ASN A 395 28.52 -25.28 5.62
C ASN A 395 29.74 -24.65 4.94
N LEU A 396 29.52 -23.77 3.95
CA LEU A 396 30.58 -23.07 3.24
C LEU A 396 30.87 -21.71 3.84
N LEU A 397 29.89 -21.02 4.42
CA LEU A 397 30.00 -19.65 4.96
C LEU A 397 29.33 -19.56 6.33
N PRO A 398 30.00 -20.00 7.41
CA PRO A 398 29.40 -20.05 8.74
C PRO A 398 28.94 -18.70 9.29
N GLY A 399 29.50 -17.57 8.86
CA GLY A 399 29.07 -16.22 9.26
C GLY A 399 28.13 -15.52 8.29
N ALA A 400 27.72 -16.16 7.17
CA ALA A 400 26.79 -15.56 6.22
C ALA A 400 25.45 -15.20 6.87
N ARG A 401 24.85 -14.08 6.46
CA ARG A 401 23.51 -13.67 6.90
C ARG A 401 22.45 -14.29 6.02
N ILE A 402 21.61 -15.16 6.58
CA ILE A 402 20.59 -15.89 5.84
C ILE A 402 19.20 -15.81 6.48
N GLY A 403 18.18 -15.60 5.65
CA GLY A 403 16.78 -15.55 6.07
C GLY A 403 15.86 -16.21 5.04
N PRO A 404 14.60 -16.50 5.41
CA PRO A 404 13.62 -17.00 4.47
C PRO A 404 13.28 -15.92 3.43
N GLY A 405 12.64 -16.34 2.35
CA GLY A 405 12.02 -15.45 1.38
C GLY A 405 11.06 -14.48 2.06
N ASN A 406 10.95 -13.28 1.51
CA ASN A 406 9.90 -12.35 1.92
C ASN A 406 8.55 -13.03 1.77
N VAL A 407 7.82 -13.21 2.86
CA VAL A 407 6.46 -13.76 2.81
C VAL A 407 5.47 -12.71 2.30
N LEU A 408 4.27 -13.12 1.92
CA LEU A 408 3.18 -12.18 1.64
C LEU A 408 2.90 -11.28 2.85
N ASN A 409 2.27 -10.13 2.60
CA ASN A 409 1.85 -9.23 3.67
C ASN A 409 1.01 -10.02 4.69
N PRO A 410 1.45 -10.14 5.96
CA PRO A 410 0.78 -10.99 6.93
C PRO A 410 -0.62 -10.50 7.33
N ARG A 411 -0.96 -9.24 7.02
CA ARG A 411 -2.28 -8.65 7.27
C ARG A 411 -3.34 -9.18 6.30
N ASP A 412 -3.11 -8.99 5.00
CA ASP A 412 -4.13 -9.19 3.96
C ASP A 412 -3.66 -10.02 2.75
N GLY A 413 -2.40 -10.46 2.74
CA GLY A 413 -1.80 -11.13 1.59
C GLY A 413 -1.58 -10.20 0.39
N GLN A 414 -1.67 -10.74 -0.82
CA GLN A 414 -1.52 -9.96 -2.05
C GLN A 414 -2.88 -9.43 -2.52
N PHE A 415 -2.96 -8.10 -2.67
CA PHE A 415 -4.18 -7.43 -3.12
C PHE A 415 -4.70 -8.00 -4.45
N GLY A 416 -6.01 -8.24 -4.53
CA GLY A 416 -6.65 -8.77 -5.74
C GLY A 416 -6.47 -10.27 -5.96
N THR A 417 -5.79 -10.98 -5.05
CA THR A 417 -5.64 -12.44 -5.12
C THR A 417 -6.42 -13.13 -4.01
N ALA A 418 -7.09 -14.24 -4.32
CA ALA A 418 -7.75 -15.07 -3.32
C ALA A 418 -6.71 -15.91 -2.58
N THR A 419 -5.94 -15.31 -1.66
CA THR A 419 -4.97 -16.04 -0.85
C THR A 419 -5.70 -16.88 0.19
N ARG A 420 -5.92 -18.17 -0.10
CA ARG A 420 -6.43 -19.13 0.87
C ARG A 420 -5.28 -19.53 1.80
N LYS A 421 -5.43 -19.25 3.10
CA LYS A 421 -4.53 -19.71 4.19
C LYS A 421 -3.08 -19.23 4.04
N ILE A 422 -2.85 -17.93 4.24
CA ILE A 422 -1.51 -17.33 4.35
C ILE A 422 -0.77 -18.02 5.49
N TRP A 423 0.29 -18.77 5.17
CA TRP A 423 1.08 -19.53 6.14
C TRP A 423 2.49 -18.95 6.32
N GLY A 424 2.85 -17.86 5.63
CA GLY A 424 4.20 -17.32 5.63
C GLY A 424 4.82 -17.14 7.02
N LEU A 425 4.05 -16.68 8.01
CA LEU A 425 4.55 -16.52 9.38
C LEU A 425 4.91 -17.83 10.09
N ASP A 426 4.42 -18.98 9.62
CA ASP A 426 4.70 -20.28 10.24
C ASP A 426 6.16 -20.72 10.03
N ILE A 427 6.89 -20.15 9.07
CA ILE A 427 8.34 -20.41 8.91
C ILE A 427 9.14 -19.97 10.14
N ILE A 428 8.64 -18.98 10.89
CA ILE A 428 9.25 -18.55 12.16
C ILE A 428 9.17 -19.68 13.18
N ASP A 429 8.05 -20.40 13.25
CA ASP A 429 7.86 -21.53 14.16
C ASP A 429 8.77 -22.70 13.75
N HIS A 430 8.89 -22.97 12.43
CA HIS A 430 9.80 -23.98 11.90
C HIS A 430 11.26 -23.67 12.25
N ALA A 431 11.72 -22.45 11.95
CA ALA A 431 13.08 -22.01 12.27
C ALA A 431 13.36 -22.04 13.78
N ALA A 432 12.35 -21.82 14.62
CA ALA A 432 12.53 -21.81 16.07
C ALA A 432 12.62 -23.22 16.67
N CYS A 433 11.72 -24.12 16.26
CA CYS A 433 11.56 -25.42 16.93
C CYS A 433 11.04 -26.56 16.05
N GLY A 434 10.82 -26.32 14.76
CA GLY A 434 10.48 -27.34 13.77
C GLY A 434 11.58 -28.39 13.63
N MET A 435 11.25 -29.58 13.11
CA MET A 435 12.25 -30.60 12.85
C MET A 435 13.01 -30.23 11.58
N ASN A 436 14.33 -30.08 11.68
CA ASN A 436 15.19 -29.75 10.56
C ASN A 436 15.37 -30.97 9.64
N ALA A 437 15.03 -30.84 8.37
CA ALA A 437 15.02 -31.94 7.40
C ALA A 437 16.41 -32.55 7.12
N VAL A 438 17.48 -31.80 7.34
CA VAL A 438 18.86 -32.25 7.07
C VAL A 438 19.52 -32.86 8.31
N THR A 439 19.39 -32.19 9.45
CA THR A 439 20.07 -32.62 10.69
C THR A 439 19.24 -33.56 11.55
N GLY A 440 17.91 -33.61 11.34
CA GLY A 440 16.96 -34.32 12.21
C GLY A 440 16.75 -33.65 13.58
N GLY A 441 17.49 -32.57 13.88
CA GLY A 441 17.37 -31.78 15.11
C GLY A 441 16.19 -30.82 15.10
N ARG A 442 16.14 -29.91 16.09
CA ARG A 442 15.13 -28.83 16.15
C ARG A 442 15.72 -27.49 15.75
N GLY A 443 14.93 -26.73 15.00
CA GLY A 443 15.22 -25.37 14.57
C GLY A 443 16.14 -25.32 13.36
N THR A 444 16.15 -24.15 12.72
CA THR A 444 16.99 -23.84 11.56
C THR A 444 17.41 -22.39 11.67
N ARG A 445 18.60 -22.06 11.13
CA ARG A 445 19.14 -20.71 11.25
C ARG A 445 18.29 -19.70 10.49
N MET A 446 17.89 -18.63 11.17
CA MET A 446 17.21 -17.46 10.60
C MET A 446 17.80 -16.20 11.24
N ASP A 447 18.61 -15.46 10.49
CA ASP A 447 19.29 -14.25 10.99
C ASP A 447 18.42 -12.99 10.87
N TRP A 448 17.41 -13.01 10.01
CA TRP A 448 16.48 -11.91 9.74
C TRP A 448 15.17 -12.46 9.15
N PHE A 449 14.10 -11.68 9.22
CA PHE A 449 12.80 -12.03 8.65
C PHE A 449 12.26 -10.90 7.79
N SER A 450 11.52 -11.22 6.73
CA SER A 450 10.95 -10.20 5.85
C SER A 450 9.58 -10.56 5.30
N CYS A 451 8.83 -9.52 4.91
CA CYS A 451 7.62 -9.66 4.12
C CYS A 451 7.65 -8.69 2.93
N SER A 452 6.85 -8.98 1.90
CA SER A 452 6.44 -8.00 0.90
C SER A 452 5.38 -7.10 1.48
N TRP A 453 5.54 -5.79 1.34
CA TRP A 453 4.53 -4.84 1.76
C TRP A 453 4.39 -3.71 0.75
N TYR A 454 3.17 -3.58 0.22
CA TYR A 454 2.86 -2.64 -0.83
C TYR A 454 1.83 -1.63 -0.35
N ALA A 455 2.10 -0.36 -0.63
CA ALA A 455 1.17 0.71 -0.32
C ALA A 455 0.06 0.80 -1.38
N ARG A 456 -1.09 1.33 -0.97
CA ARG A 456 -2.22 1.62 -1.85
C ARG A 456 -2.82 2.96 -1.48
N VAL A 457 -3.10 3.78 -2.48
CA VAL A 457 -3.83 5.04 -2.27
C VAL A 457 -5.23 4.73 -1.77
N GLY A 458 -5.67 5.41 -0.72
CA GLY A 458 -6.94 5.11 -0.05
C GLY A 458 -6.84 4.05 1.06
N ARG A 459 -5.63 3.56 1.40
CA ARG A 459 -5.38 2.72 2.58
C ARG A 459 -4.52 3.44 3.63
N PRO A 460 -4.82 3.30 4.94
CA PRO A 460 -4.11 4.03 5.98
C PRO A 460 -2.70 3.47 6.22
N LEU A 461 -1.78 4.33 6.68
CA LEU A 461 -0.44 3.90 7.11
C LEU A 461 -0.47 2.91 8.28
N SER A 462 -1.55 2.86 9.06
CA SER A 462 -1.72 1.87 10.14
C SER A 462 -1.76 0.43 9.65
N ASP A 463 -2.04 0.19 8.36
CA ASP A 463 -1.91 -1.15 7.76
C ASP A 463 -0.46 -1.66 7.84
N PHE A 464 0.54 -0.77 7.85
CA PHE A 464 1.94 -1.11 8.10
C PHE A 464 2.16 -1.52 9.56
N ASP A 465 1.61 -0.73 10.49
CA ASP A 465 1.73 -0.94 11.94
C ASP A 465 1.18 -2.34 12.32
N GLU A 466 0.02 -2.70 11.76
CA GLU A 466 -0.60 -4.02 11.95
C GLU A 466 0.25 -5.17 11.37
N ALA A 467 0.79 -5.00 10.16
CA ALA A 467 1.66 -6.02 9.54
C ALA A 467 2.92 -6.26 10.39
N VAL A 468 3.56 -5.20 10.88
CA VAL A 468 4.71 -5.29 11.79
C VAL A 468 4.31 -5.94 13.11
N ALA A 469 3.17 -5.59 13.69
CA ALA A 469 2.69 -6.17 14.93
C ALA A 469 2.45 -7.69 14.81
N LEU A 470 1.93 -8.16 13.68
CA LEU A 470 1.75 -9.59 13.41
C LEU A 470 3.10 -10.33 13.34
N MET A 471 4.10 -9.76 12.64
CA MET A 471 5.44 -10.34 12.57
C MET A 471 6.12 -10.36 13.95
N ARG A 472 6.15 -9.22 14.65
CA ARG A 472 6.73 -9.10 15.99
C ARG A 472 6.04 -10.01 17.01
N GLY A 473 4.72 -10.10 16.95
CA GLY A 473 3.92 -10.98 17.82
C GLY A 473 4.24 -12.46 17.59
N ARG A 474 4.51 -12.89 16.36
CA ARG A 474 4.94 -14.26 16.07
C ARG A 474 6.38 -14.50 16.56
N LEU A 475 7.31 -13.60 16.26
CA LEU A 475 8.72 -13.69 16.69
C LEU A 475 8.86 -13.73 18.21
N ALA A 476 8.09 -12.91 18.94
CA ALA A 476 8.15 -12.80 20.40
C ALA A 476 7.78 -14.10 21.15
N ARG A 477 7.16 -15.08 20.48
CA ARG A 477 6.91 -16.42 21.03
C ARG A 477 8.20 -17.19 21.32
N TYR A 478 9.30 -16.82 20.66
CA TYR A 478 10.58 -17.52 20.75
C TYR A 478 11.68 -16.56 21.24
N PRO A 479 12.27 -16.79 22.42
CA PRO A 479 13.28 -15.90 22.99
C PRO A 479 14.45 -15.59 22.06
N GLN A 480 14.90 -16.56 21.26
CA GLN A 480 16.00 -16.40 20.31
C GLN A 480 15.69 -15.46 19.13
N PHE A 481 14.41 -15.17 18.86
CA PHE A 481 13.99 -14.36 17.73
C PHE A 481 13.35 -13.01 18.11
N ARG A 482 13.30 -12.70 19.41
CA ARG A 482 12.66 -11.46 19.90
C ARG A 482 13.21 -10.20 19.24
N GLU A 483 14.53 -10.16 19.04
CA GLU A 483 15.25 -9.04 18.43
C GLU A 483 15.62 -9.28 16.95
N THR A 484 15.06 -10.33 16.32
CA THR A 484 15.35 -10.64 14.91
C THR A 484 15.06 -9.41 14.04
N PRO A 485 16.02 -8.95 13.22
CA PRO A 485 15.81 -7.83 12.32
C PRO A 485 14.66 -8.09 11.34
N LEU A 486 13.83 -7.07 11.11
CA LEU A 486 12.77 -7.10 10.11
C LEU A 486 13.17 -6.29 8.88
N ILE A 487 12.74 -6.78 7.72
CA ILE A 487 12.95 -6.15 6.41
C ILE A 487 11.62 -6.13 5.65
N ILE A 488 11.41 -5.08 4.86
CA ILE A 488 10.37 -5.05 3.82
C ILE A 488 11.04 -5.40 2.50
N GLY A 489 10.84 -6.64 2.06
CA GLY A 489 11.55 -7.23 0.92
C GLY A 489 11.06 -6.73 -0.44
N GLU A 490 9.90 -6.08 -0.49
CA GLU A 490 9.37 -5.44 -1.69
C GLU A 490 8.47 -4.27 -1.30
N PHE A 491 8.72 -3.09 -1.88
CA PHE A 491 7.91 -1.89 -1.64
C PHE A 491 7.74 -1.01 -2.88
N THR A 492 6.51 -0.54 -3.08
CA THR A 492 6.13 0.65 -3.84
C THR A 492 4.69 1.03 -3.47
N VAL A 493 4.22 2.19 -3.92
CA VAL A 493 2.77 2.45 -4.01
C VAL A 493 2.26 1.66 -5.22
N LEU A 494 1.65 0.51 -4.97
CA LEU A 494 1.35 -0.49 -6.01
C LEU A 494 -0.02 -0.27 -6.67
N HIS A 495 -0.93 0.46 -6.02
CA HIS A 495 -2.26 0.72 -6.57
C HIS A 495 -2.72 2.14 -6.30
N ASP A 496 -3.39 2.73 -7.28
CA ASP A 496 -4.10 4.00 -7.13
C ASP A 496 -5.43 3.83 -6.36
N GLU A 497 -6.13 4.95 -6.17
CA GLU A 497 -7.43 5.00 -5.51
C GLU A 497 -8.50 4.12 -6.21
N HIS A 498 -8.34 3.86 -7.51
CA HIS A 498 -9.25 3.03 -8.30
C HIS A 498 -8.88 1.54 -8.25
N GLY A 499 -7.82 1.17 -7.50
CA GLY A 499 -7.31 -0.19 -7.46
C GLY A 499 -6.56 -0.61 -8.73
N ARG A 500 -6.19 0.34 -9.60
CA ARG A 500 -5.38 0.08 -10.79
C ARG A 500 -3.91 0.00 -10.40
N ARG A 501 -3.20 -0.98 -10.97
CA ARG A 501 -1.80 -1.24 -10.64
C ARG A 501 -0.89 -0.10 -11.12
N LEU A 502 0.01 0.31 -10.25
CA LEU A 502 1.10 1.22 -10.49
C LEU A 502 2.42 0.43 -10.53
N TRP A 503 3.05 0.36 -11.68
CA TRP A 503 4.25 -0.45 -11.90
C TRP A 503 5.53 0.26 -11.46
N SER A 504 5.60 1.58 -11.66
CA SER A 504 6.73 2.41 -11.24
C SER A 504 6.38 3.28 -10.03
N GLY A 505 5.23 3.04 -9.41
CA GLY A 505 4.75 3.80 -8.25
C GLY A 505 4.03 5.09 -8.61
N ASP A 506 3.55 5.77 -7.56
CA ASP A 506 2.85 7.05 -7.64
C ASP A 506 3.83 8.23 -7.75
N THR A 507 3.50 9.21 -8.60
CA THR A 507 4.35 10.35 -8.94
C THR A 507 3.87 11.70 -8.39
N THR A 508 3.04 11.70 -7.34
CA THR A 508 2.48 12.90 -6.72
C THR A 508 2.99 13.15 -5.30
N GLU A 509 2.61 14.30 -4.73
CA GLU A 509 2.84 14.67 -3.34
C GLU A 509 2.22 13.69 -2.32
N TRP A 510 1.22 12.91 -2.74
CA TRP A 510 0.64 11.85 -1.91
C TRP A 510 1.70 10.83 -1.52
N ALA A 511 2.46 10.32 -2.50
CA ALA A 511 3.55 9.38 -2.26
C ALA A 511 4.68 9.99 -1.43
N ALA A 512 4.93 11.29 -1.56
CA ALA A 512 5.92 11.99 -0.73
C ALA A 512 5.52 11.99 0.75
N SER A 513 4.32 12.50 1.07
CA SER A 513 3.80 12.51 2.44
C SER A 513 3.66 11.11 3.03
N PHE A 514 3.24 10.14 2.22
CA PHE A 514 3.16 8.74 2.61
C PHE A 514 4.53 8.18 2.99
N TYR A 515 5.55 8.40 2.15
CA TYR A 515 6.90 7.88 2.40
C TYR A 515 7.54 8.52 3.64
N ALA A 516 7.28 9.79 3.91
CA ALA A 516 7.71 10.44 5.15
C ALA A 516 7.07 9.79 6.40
N GLY A 517 5.76 9.52 6.36
CA GLY A 517 5.06 8.81 7.43
C GLY A 517 5.45 7.33 7.58
N LEU A 518 5.83 6.68 6.48
CA LEU A 518 6.41 5.33 6.48
C LEU A 518 7.82 5.34 7.10
N ALA A 519 8.65 6.34 6.77
CA ALA A 519 10.00 6.48 7.33
C ALA A 519 9.97 6.60 8.87
N ASP A 520 9.02 7.37 9.40
CA ASP A 520 8.83 7.49 10.85
C ASP A 520 8.54 6.12 11.51
N ARG A 521 7.66 5.32 10.88
CA ARG A 521 7.34 3.96 11.33
C ARG A 521 8.51 2.98 11.17
N VAL A 522 9.25 3.07 10.08
CA VAL A 522 10.46 2.27 9.85
C VAL A 522 11.45 2.46 10.99
N TYR A 523 11.71 3.70 11.38
CA TYR A 523 12.58 3.99 12.52
C TYR A 523 11.97 3.55 13.85
N ARG A 524 10.67 3.76 14.05
CA ARG A 524 9.96 3.36 15.28
C ARG A 524 10.01 1.85 15.52
N TYR A 525 9.88 1.04 14.46
CA TYR A 525 9.84 -0.42 14.56
C TYR A 525 11.18 -1.12 14.28
N GLY A 526 12.24 -0.35 14.00
CA GLY A 526 13.57 -0.88 13.72
C GLY A 526 13.64 -1.73 12.45
N ILE A 527 12.91 -1.35 11.40
CA ILE A 527 12.94 -2.03 10.10
C ILE A 527 14.26 -1.68 9.40
N ARG A 528 15.07 -2.68 9.03
CA ARG A 528 16.46 -2.45 8.57
C ARG A 528 16.54 -1.93 7.15
N GLN A 529 15.72 -2.47 6.26
CA GLN A 529 15.70 -2.13 4.85
C GLN A 529 14.26 -2.23 4.31
N VAL A 530 13.98 -1.40 3.30
CA VAL A 530 12.76 -1.37 2.51
C VAL A 530 13.21 -1.36 1.05
N TYR A 531 12.94 -2.44 0.33
CA TYR A 531 13.49 -2.61 -1.01
C TYR A 531 12.65 -1.86 -2.04
N GLU A 532 13.32 -1.08 -2.89
CA GLU A 532 12.70 -0.17 -3.83
C GLU A 532 12.55 -0.79 -5.23
N TRP A 533 11.40 -0.54 -5.88
CA TRP A 533 11.17 -0.92 -7.28
C TRP A 533 11.50 0.16 -8.31
N ALA A 534 11.41 1.43 -7.92
CA ALA A 534 11.66 2.58 -8.79
C ALA A 534 12.00 3.81 -7.95
N GLN A 535 12.60 4.84 -8.55
CA GLN A 535 12.78 6.16 -7.89
C GLN A 535 12.59 7.33 -8.87
N THR A 536 12.57 7.06 -10.17
CA THR A 536 12.44 8.09 -11.21
C THR A 536 11.58 7.61 -12.38
N THR A 537 11.15 8.57 -13.20
CA THR A 537 10.63 8.34 -14.54
C THR A 537 11.63 8.93 -15.53
N GLY A 538 12.40 8.07 -16.22
CA GLY A 538 13.38 8.51 -17.21
C GLY A 538 14.41 9.51 -16.65
N GLY A 539 14.80 9.38 -15.39
CA GLY A 539 15.72 10.28 -14.69
C GLY A 539 15.06 11.53 -14.06
N VAL A 540 13.73 11.67 -14.14
CA VAL A 540 12.98 12.68 -13.37
C VAL A 540 12.58 12.08 -12.03
N LEU A 541 13.03 12.66 -10.92
CA LEU A 541 12.74 12.15 -9.58
C LEU A 541 11.24 12.14 -9.29
N HIS A 542 10.76 11.06 -8.68
CA HIS A 542 9.42 11.03 -8.10
C HIS A 542 9.39 11.90 -6.84
N PRO A 543 8.23 12.46 -6.45
CA PRO A 543 8.14 13.26 -5.21
C PRO A 543 8.58 12.49 -3.96
N ARG A 544 8.28 11.19 -3.86
CA ARG A 544 8.79 10.34 -2.78
C ARG A 544 10.31 10.22 -2.76
N THR A 545 10.96 10.28 -3.92
CA THR A 545 12.42 10.26 -4.03
C THR A 545 13.04 11.56 -3.55
N GLN A 546 12.31 12.68 -3.63
CA GLN A 546 12.74 13.91 -2.95
C GLN A 546 12.72 13.76 -1.43
N VAL A 547 11.76 13.00 -0.88
CA VAL A 547 11.76 12.65 0.54
C VAL A 547 12.93 11.74 0.89
N ILE A 548 13.29 10.78 0.03
CA ILE A 548 14.52 10.00 0.18
C ILE A 548 15.75 10.93 0.23
N ALA A 549 15.83 11.93 -0.66
CA ALA A 549 16.92 12.90 -0.65
C ALA A 549 16.97 13.74 0.65
N MET A 550 15.81 14.08 1.22
CA MET A 550 15.71 14.74 2.52
C MET A 550 16.20 13.84 3.66
N LEU A 551 15.77 12.58 3.67
CA LEU A 551 16.19 11.58 4.66
C LEU A 551 17.69 11.24 4.54
N ASP A 552 18.25 11.26 3.34
CA ASP A 552 19.69 11.02 3.11
C ASP A 552 20.57 12.11 3.72
N ARG A 553 20.08 13.36 3.75
CA ARG A 553 20.74 14.46 4.47
C ARG A 553 20.74 14.23 5.97
N MET A 554 19.67 13.68 6.51
CA MET A 554 19.50 13.33 7.92
C MET A 554 20.31 12.09 8.33
N ALA A 555 20.54 11.17 7.38
CA ALA A 555 21.20 9.89 7.64
C ALA A 555 22.61 10.06 8.22
N ASP A 556 23.03 9.07 8.99
CA ASP A 556 24.25 9.05 9.82
C ASP A 556 24.20 10.01 11.03
N GLY A 557 23.06 10.70 11.23
CA GLY A 557 22.76 11.46 12.44
C GLY A 557 22.21 10.60 13.59
N THR A 558 22.01 11.26 14.73
CA THR A 558 21.32 10.70 15.90
C THR A 558 19.88 11.17 15.90
N ARG A 559 18.90 10.27 15.82
CA ARG A 559 17.47 10.61 15.95
C ARG A 559 17.21 11.22 17.32
N LEU A 560 16.28 12.17 17.35
CA LEU A 560 15.88 12.90 18.55
C LEU A 560 14.51 12.42 19.03
N ALA A 561 14.26 12.56 20.33
CA ALA A 561 12.94 12.30 20.89
C ALA A 561 11.93 13.33 20.33
N THR A 562 10.82 12.82 19.79
CA THR A 562 9.77 13.63 19.18
C THR A 562 8.42 13.22 19.74
N GLU A 563 7.65 14.19 20.22
CA GLU A 563 6.29 14.02 20.73
C GLU A 563 5.29 14.75 19.82
N VAL A 564 4.16 14.12 19.54
CA VAL A 564 3.09 14.67 18.71
C VAL A 564 1.78 14.63 19.49
N HIS A 565 1.17 15.79 19.70
CA HIS A 565 -0.18 15.93 20.22
C HIS A 565 -1.08 16.51 19.14
N ALA A 566 -2.19 15.84 18.83
CA ALA A 566 -3.04 16.20 17.70
C ALA A 566 -4.51 16.38 18.07
N ARG A 567 -5.21 17.23 17.31
CA ARG A 567 -6.67 17.40 17.34
C ARG A 567 -7.30 17.13 15.97
N SER A 568 -6.83 16.09 15.26
CA SER A 568 -7.43 15.57 14.02
C SER A 568 -6.98 14.14 13.76
N ASN A 569 -7.64 13.45 12.82
CA ASN A 569 -7.28 12.09 12.41
C ASN A 569 -6.26 12.03 11.26
N ALA A 570 -5.64 13.15 10.88
CA ALA A 570 -4.56 13.13 9.90
C ALA A 570 -3.37 12.28 10.40
N ASP A 571 -2.61 11.70 9.49
CA ASP A 571 -1.29 11.17 9.79
C ASP A 571 -0.28 12.29 9.52
N CYS A 572 -0.22 13.24 10.46
CA CYS A 572 0.69 14.37 10.40
C CYS A 572 1.62 14.34 11.62
N GLY A 573 2.92 14.37 11.37
CA GLY A 573 3.93 14.06 12.37
C GLY A 573 5.31 14.56 11.97
N ALA A 574 6.33 14.07 12.68
CA ALA A 574 7.71 14.49 12.46
C ALA A 574 8.72 13.40 12.80
N SER A 575 9.80 13.33 12.01
CA SER A 575 11.04 12.64 12.37
C SER A 575 12.16 13.67 12.50
N ALA A 576 12.99 13.58 13.54
CA ALA A 576 14.04 14.55 13.79
C ALA A 576 15.39 13.87 14.07
N CYS A 577 16.49 14.52 13.69
CA CYS A 577 17.84 14.07 14.00
C CYS A 577 18.82 15.23 14.23
N ARG A 578 19.90 14.95 14.96
CA ARG A 578 21.08 15.80 15.08
C ARG A 578 22.21 15.22 14.24
N LYS A 579 22.84 16.04 13.40
CA LYS A 579 24.00 15.66 12.58
C LYS A 579 24.95 16.85 12.45
N GLU A 580 26.22 16.66 12.77
CA GLU A 580 27.26 17.70 12.64
C GLU A 580 26.92 19.04 13.33
N GLY A 581 26.12 18.98 14.40
CA GLY A 581 25.66 20.16 15.13
C GLY A 581 24.34 20.76 14.62
N ASP A 582 23.93 20.46 13.39
CA ASP A 582 22.64 20.83 12.83
C ASP A 582 21.51 19.97 13.42
N LEU A 583 20.33 20.57 13.57
CA LEU A 583 19.09 19.87 13.89
C LEU A 583 18.22 19.79 12.64
N TYR A 584 17.88 18.59 12.23
CA TYR A 584 16.96 18.33 11.12
C TYR A 584 15.61 17.88 11.65
N ILE A 585 14.53 18.43 11.11
CA ILE A 585 13.15 18.08 11.44
C ILE A 585 12.39 17.89 10.13
N LEU A 586 12.01 16.65 9.83
CA LEU A 586 11.17 16.29 8.69
C LEU A 586 9.72 16.25 9.15
N LEU A 587 8.96 17.29 8.84
CA LEU A 587 7.51 17.38 9.06
C LEU A 587 6.76 16.77 7.88
N TYR A 588 5.65 16.10 8.13
CA TYR A 588 4.77 15.62 7.05
C TYR A 588 3.30 15.76 7.44
N ASN A 589 2.43 16.00 6.45
CA ASN A 589 0.97 15.93 6.57
C ASN A 589 0.44 14.93 5.55
N HIS A 590 0.06 13.74 6.01
CA HIS A 590 -0.46 12.67 5.17
C HIS A 590 -1.92 12.32 5.54
N ARG A 591 -2.68 11.90 4.52
CA ARG A 591 -4.02 11.35 4.65
C ARG A 591 -4.17 10.16 3.70
N THR A 592 -5.02 9.24 4.10
CA THR A 592 -5.31 8.01 3.36
C THR A 592 -5.76 8.29 1.92
N ARG A 593 -6.69 9.24 1.75
CA ARG A 593 -7.18 9.68 0.43
C ARG A 593 -6.31 10.80 -0.12
N ARG A 594 -6.13 10.81 -1.44
CA ARG A 594 -5.43 11.88 -2.18
C ARG A 594 -6.22 13.19 -2.21
N ARG A 595 -7.54 13.08 -2.27
CA ARG A 595 -8.46 14.21 -2.36
C ARG A 595 -9.63 14.05 -1.40
N PRO A 596 -10.19 15.17 -0.89
CA PRO A 596 -9.68 16.54 -1.05
C PRO A 596 -8.32 16.77 -0.36
N SER A 597 -7.60 17.80 -0.79
CA SER A 597 -6.34 18.19 -0.13
C SER A 597 -6.68 19.01 1.12
N VAL A 598 -6.38 18.45 2.30
CA VAL A 598 -6.76 19.06 3.59
C VAL A 598 -5.50 19.52 4.35
N PRO A 599 -5.37 20.82 4.67
CA PRO A 599 -4.22 21.34 5.39
C PRO A 599 -4.26 20.98 6.88
N GLU A 600 -3.10 21.10 7.53
CA GLU A 600 -2.92 20.97 8.98
C GLU A 600 -2.02 22.10 9.49
N ARG A 601 -2.36 22.68 10.63
CA ARG A 601 -1.47 23.62 11.32
C ARG A 601 -0.60 22.87 12.33
N VAL A 602 0.72 23.07 12.24
CA VAL A 602 1.70 22.50 13.16
C VAL A 602 2.31 23.61 14.00
N ARG A 603 2.20 23.50 15.32
CA ARG A 603 2.95 24.29 16.30
C ARG A 603 4.19 23.49 16.69
N LEU A 604 5.33 23.84 16.10
CA LEU A 604 6.60 23.17 16.33
C LEU A 604 7.34 23.84 17.49
N THR A 605 7.78 23.03 18.46
CA THR A 605 8.71 23.44 19.51
C THR A 605 9.96 22.56 19.43
N VAL A 606 11.13 23.16 19.24
CA VAL A 606 12.43 22.48 19.29
C VAL A 606 13.17 22.94 20.53
N ARG A 607 13.53 22.02 21.42
CA ARG A 607 14.34 22.29 22.61
C ARG A 607 15.78 21.88 22.36
N ASP A 608 16.71 22.79 22.62
CA ASP A 608 18.15 22.51 22.55
C ASP A 608 18.86 23.47 23.52
N ARG A 609 19.64 22.94 24.47
CA ARG A 609 20.39 23.74 25.46
C ARG A 609 21.33 24.79 24.86
N ARG A 610 21.71 24.67 23.57
CA ARG A 610 22.56 25.65 22.87
C ARG A 610 21.80 26.90 22.45
N MET A 611 20.46 26.88 22.47
CA MET A 611 19.64 28.03 22.11
C MET A 611 19.64 29.06 23.25
N SER A 612 19.91 30.32 22.91
CA SER A 612 19.78 31.45 23.82
C SER A 612 19.31 32.68 23.06
N ALA A 613 18.69 33.63 23.77
CA ALA A 613 18.17 34.87 23.17
C ALA A 613 19.25 35.75 22.50
N GLU A 614 20.51 35.51 22.83
CA GLU A 614 21.67 36.26 22.32
C GLU A 614 22.24 35.65 21.04
N HIS A 615 21.92 34.39 20.72
CA HIS A 615 22.50 33.68 19.57
C HIS A 615 21.46 33.51 18.46
N ALA A 616 21.79 34.00 17.28
CA ALA A 616 21.00 33.73 16.08
C ALA A 616 21.20 32.27 15.61
N TRP A 617 20.18 31.75 14.94
CA TRP A 617 20.24 30.47 14.24
C TRP A 617 19.82 30.69 12.79
N THR A 618 20.29 29.84 11.88
CA THR A 618 19.80 29.79 10.51
C THR A 618 18.78 28.67 10.39
N LEU A 619 17.58 28.99 9.91
CA LEU A 619 16.58 28.02 9.51
C LEU A 619 16.63 27.87 7.98
N ALA A 620 16.95 26.66 7.52
CA ALA A 620 16.80 26.28 6.13
C ALA A 620 15.58 25.39 5.95
N GLU A 621 14.82 25.57 4.87
CA GLU A 621 13.62 24.80 4.57
C GLU A 621 13.65 24.25 3.14
N ARG A 622 13.24 22.99 3.01
CA ARG A 622 12.88 22.35 1.73
C ARG A 622 11.46 21.81 1.81
N ARG A 623 10.68 21.94 0.74
CA ARG A 623 9.26 21.54 0.72
C ARG A 623 8.89 20.67 -0.48
N VAL A 624 8.07 19.65 -0.25
CA VAL A 624 7.37 18.89 -1.29
C VAL A 624 5.88 19.01 -1.02
N ASP A 625 5.13 19.45 -2.02
CA ASP A 625 3.67 19.53 -2.02
C ASP A 625 3.15 19.47 -3.47
N ALA A 626 1.85 19.68 -3.69
CA ALA A 626 1.25 19.63 -5.03
C ALA A 626 1.89 20.61 -6.04
N THR A 627 2.59 21.65 -5.56
CA THR A 627 3.20 22.72 -6.37
C THR A 627 4.74 22.75 -6.29
N HIS A 628 5.37 21.97 -5.41
CA HIS A 628 6.81 21.93 -5.21
C HIS A 628 7.32 20.49 -5.22
N GLY A 629 8.32 20.18 -6.04
CA GLY A 629 8.85 18.82 -6.16
C GLY A 629 7.92 17.82 -6.86
N THR A 630 6.83 18.30 -7.47
CA THR A 630 5.79 17.47 -8.12
C THR A 630 5.60 17.86 -9.58
N TRP A 631 5.75 16.89 -10.50
CA TRP A 631 5.68 17.12 -11.95
C TRP A 631 4.50 16.43 -12.64
N ALA A 632 3.86 15.44 -11.98
CA ALA A 632 2.83 14.59 -12.59
C ALA A 632 1.63 15.39 -13.13
N TYR A 633 1.24 16.46 -12.45
CA TYR A 633 0.15 17.34 -12.88
C TYR A 633 0.49 18.11 -14.15
N ALA A 634 1.71 18.62 -14.25
CA ALA A 634 2.18 19.29 -15.46
C ALA A 634 2.24 18.32 -16.65
N PHE A 635 2.71 17.09 -16.42
CA PHE A 635 2.73 16.06 -17.46
C PHE A 635 1.32 15.69 -17.93
N ALA A 636 0.38 15.47 -17.01
CA ALA A 636 -1.02 15.21 -17.37
C ALA A 636 -1.65 16.36 -18.18
N ALA A 637 -1.36 17.61 -17.79
CA ALA A 637 -1.82 18.80 -18.52
C ALA A 637 -1.22 18.89 -19.93
N ASP A 638 0.08 18.62 -20.08
CA ASP A 638 0.76 18.63 -21.38
C ASP A 638 0.23 17.51 -22.30
N CYS A 639 -0.07 16.32 -21.76
CA CYS A 639 -0.74 15.25 -22.50
C CYS A 639 -2.13 15.67 -22.99
N ARG A 640 -2.94 16.30 -22.13
CA ARG A 640 -4.27 16.82 -22.52
C ARG A 640 -4.15 17.87 -23.63
N ALA A 641 -3.23 18.82 -23.49
CA ALA A 641 -2.98 19.84 -24.52
C ALA A 641 -2.54 19.23 -25.86
N ALA A 642 -1.87 18.08 -25.83
CA ALA A 642 -1.47 17.31 -27.00
C ALA A 642 -2.56 16.35 -27.52
N GLY A 643 -3.75 16.30 -26.90
CA GLY A 643 -4.83 15.37 -27.26
C GLY A 643 -4.54 13.90 -26.90
N VAL A 644 -3.53 13.65 -26.06
CA VAL A 644 -3.11 12.31 -25.63
C VAL A 644 -3.92 11.89 -24.40
N LYS A 645 -4.69 10.82 -24.52
CA LYS A 645 -5.52 10.27 -23.43
C LYS A 645 -4.81 9.12 -22.69
N PRO A 646 -5.06 8.93 -21.39
CA PRO A 646 -4.56 7.77 -20.67
C PRO A 646 -5.06 6.46 -21.30
N LEU A 647 -4.27 5.38 -21.17
CA LEU A 647 -4.70 4.03 -21.53
C LEU A 647 -5.84 3.57 -20.60
N THR A 648 -6.74 2.74 -21.11
CA THR A 648 -7.97 2.35 -20.40
C THR A 648 -7.74 1.73 -19.03
N GLN A 649 -6.67 0.94 -18.86
CA GLN A 649 -6.31 0.26 -17.61
C GLN A 649 -5.17 0.95 -16.85
N ALA A 650 -4.74 2.12 -17.31
CA ALA A 650 -3.65 2.83 -16.65
C ALA A 650 -4.06 3.31 -15.26
N GLY A 651 -3.18 3.06 -14.28
CA GLY A 651 -3.29 3.66 -12.96
C GLY A 651 -2.95 5.15 -12.99
N ARG A 652 -3.66 5.91 -12.17
CA ARG A 652 -3.54 7.36 -12.11
C ARG A 652 -2.17 7.77 -11.58
N TYR A 653 -1.52 8.71 -12.26
CA TYR A 653 -0.17 9.21 -11.93
C TYR A 653 0.91 8.12 -11.83
N GLU A 654 0.74 7.04 -12.60
CA GLU A 654 1.74 5.99 -12.80
C GLU A 654 3.07 6.57 -13.32
N GLY A 655 4.18 6.17 -12.68
CA GLY A 655 5.51 6.61 -13.09
C GLY A 655 5.99 6.04 -14.43
N GLY A 656 5.51 4.88 -14.84
CA GLY A 656 5.74 4.27 -16.14
C GLY A 656 4.92 4.96 -17.22
N VAL A 657 5.44 6.06 -17.78
CA VAL A 657 4.68 6.88 -18.75
C VAL A 657 4.20 6.13 -19.99
N SER A 658 4.89 5.06 -20.40
CA SER A 658 4.44 4.16 -21.47
C SER A 658 3.23 3.31 -21.06
N LEU A 659 3.11 2.95 -19.79
CA LEU A 659 1.97 2.23 -19.22
C LEU A 659 0.80 3.17 -18.90
N LEU A 660 1.08 4.47 -18.75
CA LEU A 660 0.06 5.50 -18.52
C LEU A 660 -0.58 6.00 -19.82
N TYR A 661 0.23 6.43 -20.79
CA TYR A 661 -0.22 7.15 -22.00
C TYR A 661 0.29 6.52 -23.32
N GLY A 662 0.93 5.35 -23.26
CA GLY A 662 1.48 4.69 -24.45
C GLY A 662 2.63 5.45 -25.13
N PRO A 663 3.01 5.06 -26.36
CA PRO A 663 4.05 5.75 -27.13
C PRO A 663 3.83 7.26 -27.33
N PRO A 664 2.60 7.77 -27.57
CA PRO A 664 2.37 9.21 -27.67
C PRO A 664 2.71 9.96 -26.37
N GLY A 665 2.36 9.39 -25.21
CA GLY A 665 2.73 9.98 -23.92
C GLY A 665 4.23 9.99 -23.65
N VAL A 666 4.94 8.94 -24.07
CA VAL A 666 6.41 8.91 -24.00
C VAL A 666 7.01 10.05 -24.83
N ALA A 667 6.45 10.35 -26.00
CA ALA A 667 6.90 11.46 -26.84
C ALA A 667 6.68 12.82 -26.16
N VAL A 668 5.50 13.04 -25.56
CA VAL A 668 5.21 14.25 -24.76
C VAL A 668 6.18 14.35 -23.58
N PHE A 669 6.43 13.24 -22.88
CA PHE A 669 7.33 13.22 -21.73
C PHE A 669 8.74 13.63 -22.12
N ARG A 670 9.29 13.01 -23.18
CA ARG A 670 10.64 13.31 -23.68
C ARG A 670 10.77 14.76 -24.14
N LYS A 671 9.78 15.29 -24.88
CA LYS A 671 9.78 16.68 -25.36
C LYS A 671 9.87 17.68 -24.21
N ASN A 672 9.22 17.40 -23.09
CA ASN A 672 9.12 18.31 -21.94
C ASN A 672 9.99 17.88 -20.74
N LYS A 673 10.95 16.96 -20.93
CA LYS A 673 11.70 16.35 -19.82
C LYS A 673 12.39 17.39 -18.94
N GLU A 674 13.04 18.40 -19.53
CA GLU A 674 13.72 19.46 -18.78
C GLU A 674 12.78 20.25 -17.86
N LYS A 675 11.57 20.55 -18.35
CA LYS A 675 10.50 21.18 -17.54
C LYS A 675 10.15 20.30 -16.33
N TYR A 676 9.97 19.00 -16.53
CA TYR A 676 9.64 18.10 -15.42
C TYR A 676 10.81 17.91 -14.45
N GLN A 677 12.05 17.90 -14.94
CA GLN A 677 13.24 17.91 -14.09
C GLN A 677 13.32 19.15 -13.22
N HIS A 678 12.97 20.32 -13.77
CA HIS A 678 12.90 21.56 -13.00
C HIS A 678 11.79 21.50 -11.94
N LEU A 679 10.58 21.09 -12.31
CA LEU A 679 9.45 20.94 -11.37
C LEU A 679 9.70 19.89 -10.27
N ALA A 680 10.48 18.86 -10.58
CA ALA A 680 10.84 17.83 -9.61
C ALA A 680 11.82 18.35 -8.56
N ARG A 681 12.59 19.42 -8.81
CA ARG A 681 13.59 19.93 -7.85
C ARG A 681 12.91 20.53 -6.63
N VAL A 682 13.58 20.39 -5.49
CA VAL A 682 13.18 21.01 -4.23
C VAL A 682 14.27 21.99 -3.81
N ASP A 683 14.01 23.27 -4.02
CA ASP A 683 14.92 24.35 -3.65
C ASP A 683 14.97 24.52 -2.11
N GLU A 684 16.10 25.01 -1.61
CA GLU A 684 16.26 25.37 -0.20
C GLU A 684 16.08 26.88 -0.03
N THR A 685 15.18 27.28 0.86
CA THR A 685 15.10 28.65 1.36
C THR A 685 15.84 28.75 2.70
N THR A 686 16.38 29.92 3.01
CA THR A 686 17.08 30.16 4.28
C THR A 686 16.65 31.49 4.89
N GLU A 687 16.54 31.52 6.22
CA GLU A 687 16.33 32.74 6.99
C GLU A 687 17.08 32.68 8.32
N THR A 688 17.41 33.84 8.86
CA THR A 688 17.94 33.95 10.24
C THR A 688 16.77 34.02 11.21
N VAL A 689 16.73 33.12 12.18
CA VAL A 689 15.71 33.05 13.22
C VAL A 689 16.29 33.40 14.58
N ARG A 690 15.48 34.09 15.39
CA ARG A 690 15.78 34.30 16.81
C ARG A 690 15.19 33.14 17.61
N VAL A 691 15.97 32.62 18.54
CA VAL A 691 15.56 31.53 19.45
C VAL A 691 15.40 32.09 20.87
N GLY A 692 14.55 31.45 21.68
CA GLY A 692 14.45 31.73 23.10
C GLY A 692 15.55 31.03 23.90
N ALA A 693 15.51 31.19 25.23
CA ALA A 693 16.36 30.41 26.13
C ALA A 693 15.97 28.92 26.08
N GLY A 694 16.83 28.10 25.46
CA GLY A 694 16.68 26.65 25.34
C GLY A 694 15.61 26.16 24.37
N ARG A 695 14.96 27.05 23.60
CA ARG A 695 13.83 26.67 22.73
C ARG A 695 13.65 27.54 21.48
N PHE A 696 13.13 26.93 20.43
CA PHE A 696 12.64 27.55 19.20
C PHE A 696 11.19 27.14 18.98
N ASP A 697 10.31 28.12 18.73
CA ASP A 697 8.89 27.88 18.44
C ASP A 697 8.54 28.40 17.05
N ARG A 698 7.73 27.65 16.30
CA ARG A 698 7.31 28.01 14.94
C ARG A 698 5.95 27.43 14.61
N ASP A 699 5.04 28.27 14.14
CA ASP A 699 3.83 27.81 13.49
C ASP A 699 4.11 27.53 12.00
N VAL A 700 3.70 26.35 11.53
CA VAL A 700 3.90 25.85 10.18
C VAL A 700 2.56 25.41 9.61
N GLU A 701 2.12 26.06 8.54
CA GLU A 701 0.95 25.63 7.77
C GLU A 701 1.34 24.53 6.79
N MET A 702 0.90 23.30 7.04
CA MET A 702 1.18 22.15 6.18
C MET A 702 0.04 21.98 5.18
N ALA A 703 0.30 22.19 3.89
CA ALA A 703 -0.67 21.85 2.84
C ALA A 703 -1.07 20.37 2.91
N GLY A 704 -2.23 20.00 2.35
CA GLY A 704 -2.61 18.59 2.25
C GLY A 704 -1.59 17.83 1.43
N HIS A 705 -1.14 16.67 1.93
CA HIS A 705 -0.05 15.89 1.35
C HIS A 705 1.21 16.73 1.14
N SER A 706 1.85 17.13 2.24
CA SER A 706 3.10 17.88 2.17
C SER A 706 4.17 17.30 3.07
N VAL A 707 5.42 17.60 2.72
CA VAL A 707 6.62 17.27 3.50
C VAL A 707 7.49 18.51 3.56
N ARG A 708 8.02 18.83 4.74
CA ARG A 708 8.99 19.91 4.94
C ARG A 708 10.19 19.39 5.70
N LEU A 709 11.39 19.59 5.16
CA LEU A 709 12.64 19.38 5.90
C LEU A 709 13.12 20.73 6.39
N LEU A 710 13.06 20.93 7.70
CA LEU A 710 13.64 22.07 8.41
C LEU A 710 15.03 21.69 8.89
N ARG A 711 16.01 22.58 8.70
CA ARG A 711 17.36 22.46 9.26
C ARG A 711 17.68 23.71 10.06
N LEU A 712 17.90 23.53 11.36
CA LEU A 712 18.35 24.57 12.28
C LEU A 712 19.85 24.44 12.50
N THR A 713 20.59 25.44 12.05
CA THR A 713 22.05 25.52 12.19
C THR A 713 22.38 26.63 13.20
N PRO A 714 23.17 26.34 14.26
CA PRO A 714 23.66 27.40 15.14
C PRO A 714 24.62 28.30 14.37
N SER A 715 24.50 29.61 14.52
CA SER A 715 25.51 30.52 13.96
C SER A 715 26.89 30.24 14.58
N PRO A 716 28.00 30.42 13.85
CA PRO A 716 29.34 30.39 14.42
C PRO A 716 29.41 31.33 15.63
N LYS A 717 30.05 30.91 16.72
CA LYS A 717 30.38 31.83 17.80
C LYS A 717 31.41 32.83 17.24
N GLU A 718 31.06 34.12 17.24
CA GLU A 718 31.99 35.21 16.93
C GLU A 718 33.13 35.29 17.95
#